data_AF-A0A7J6MVW0-F1
#
_entry.id   AF-A0A7J6MVW0-F1
#
_cell.length_a   1.000
_cell.length_b   1.000
_cell.length_c   1.000
_cell.angle_alpha   90.00
_cell.angle_beta   90.00
_cell.angle_gamma   90.00
#
_symmetry.space_group_name_H-M   'P 1'
#
loop_
_entity.id
_entity.type
_entity.pdbx_description
1 polymer ?
#
loop_
_entity_poly.entity_id
_entity_poly.type
_entity_poly.pdbx_seq_one_letter_code
_entity_poly.pdbx_strand_id
1 'polypeptide(L)'
;MRLSLFAVTLSALNSVLQRSDTLVRALPGADDAAQKFLSVARDNEARVLENERYTVESAAEAVEDIWGDVRLLASDDSQGTFGKWSNPVIIISSVVVAVVLFFLVCCCGCGYISGIGGLVILLALGGWILYIKLHKNYCPALHGSDYESCAQLGAGESHGSQVKDPELTMSPCGEFLSPKRLKASEALSEDSESVVEETDVEYINGYLAKMHPGAGLQCQVMEGKGRTLTSKKHHEIGDVIFVEPPLHIVCEEAGDPDFEEIKKLCDVEGDMDYDPLWYWCALRSLTDADLPSNSRITTVAAEVQRRLLLLHRPETTEISESVDRVAKACGLEGKEELLEDLLQETPTGYSTYFAPAFMSHSCLPNADWVNDPEGNFVLKSRRVINEGDEICVSYLSEEALLDCTKTRVDDLDSTKGFVCTCPRCVANEDPSRVFACPSCSLGEVTFPSQAPLMSEDMEAIDSFDVFPSCATCGRELTRDGFKACLRIESRIGNILESLEAKPISRHNAGEFLSSMEVKQLRRLSQLGTHDKHGLSAKLLHILVDYHVFTKEYSEAIKCIDTYLDFCERVYDGLNGARSWALEEKGDILLEMATYEILIERNSSKFSSFSSQSIRRMFFYGTFAGDEIRKLASSLILEKLFVGLLAFVVKACLFQTYEKAADELKLLFGDWHEYHTKVHEKIIKAQRKLALS
;
A
#
# COMPACT_ATOMS: atom_id res chain seq x y z
N MET A 1 6.73 -8.57 -56.98
CA MET A 1 7.91 -8.94 -56.17
C MET A 1 7.71 -8.70 -54.68
N ARG A 2 7.46 -7.47 -54.18
CA ARG A 2 7.28 -7.23 -52.73
C ARG A 2 6.10 -7.98 -52.09
N LEU A 3 4.92 -7.94 -52.71
CA LEU A 3 3.73 -8.71 -52.28
C LEU A 3 3.91 -10.23 -52.40
N SER A 4 4.68 -10.66 -53.41
CA SER A 4 4.99 -12.06 -53.69
C SER A 4 5.93 -12.66 -52.64
N LEU A 5 6.93 -11.87 -52.21
CA LEU A 5 7.88 -12.26 -51.17
C LEU A 5 7.19 -12.31 -49.80
N PHE A 6 6.38 -11.30 -49.49
CA PHE A 6 5.60 -11.23 -48.24
C PHE A 6 4.65 -12.42 -48.08
N ALA A 7 3.91 -12.79 -49.14
CA ALA A 7 3.02 -13.96 -49.11
C ALA A 7 3.78 -15.29 -48.92
N VAL A 8 4.98 -15.42 -49.50
CA VAL A 8 5.84 -16.61 -49.31
C VAL A 8 6.40 -16.67 -47.89
N THR A 9 6.78 -15.53 -47.30
CA THR A 9 7.27 -15.47 -45.91
C THR A 9 6.15 -15.77 -44.91
N LEU A 10 4.94 -15.23 -45.12
CA LEU A 10 3.78 -15.52 -44.27
C LEU A 10 3.38 -17.00 -44.35
N SER A 11 3.43 -17.59 -45.55
CA SER A 11 3.18 -19.02 -45.76
C SER A 11 4.24 -19.90 -45.08
N ALA A 12 5.51 -19.48 -45.05
CA ALA A 12 6.58 -20.21 -44.38
C ALA A 12 6.46 -20.13 -42.85
N LEU A 13 6.10 -18.95 -42.32
CA LEU A 13 5.87 -18.73 -40.89
C LEU A 13 4.69 -19.58 -40.39
N ASN A 14 3.58 -19.56 -41.13
CA ASN A 14 2.40 -20.37 -40.83
C ASN A 14 2.71 -21.88 -40.87
N SER A 15 3.56 -22.34 -41.80
CA SER A 15 3.99 -23.74 -41.85
C SER A 15 4.88 -24.16 -40.67
N VAL A 16 5.74 -23.26 -40.18
CA VAL A 16 6.56 -23.51 -38.99
C VAL A 16 5.69 -23.60 -37.75
N LEU A 17 4.74 -22.67 -37.58
CA LEU A 17 3.82 -22.65 -36.43
C LEU A 17 2.85 -23.84 -36.39
N GLN A 18 2.30 -24.24 -37.54
CA GLN A 18 1.47 -25.47 -37.63
C GLN A 18 2.25 -26.73 -37.24
N ARG A 19 3.54 -26.79 -37.59
CA ARG A 19 4.42 -27.90 -37.18
C ARG A 19 4.74 -27.85 -35.69
N SER A 20 4.91 -26.66 -35.12
CA SER A 20 5.09 -26.47 -33.67
C SER A 20 3.85 -26.93 -32.88
N ASP A 21 2.64 -26.55 -33.33
CA ASP A 21 1.37 -26.94 -32.70
C ASP A 21 1.15 -28.46 -32.77
N THR A 22 1.52 -29.08 -33.90
CA THR A 22 1.48 -30.54 -34.05
C THR A 22 2.48 -31.25 -33.12
N LEU A 23 3.67 -30.66 -32.92
CA LEU A 23 4.70 -31.21 -32.03
C LEU A 23 4.33 -31.09 -30.55
N VAL A 24 3.72 -29.97 -30.15
CA VAL A 24 3.29 -29.73 -28.77
C VAL A 24 2.12 -30.63 -28.38
N ARG A 25 1.14 -30.84 -29.29
CA ARG A 25 0.02 -31.78 -29.06
C ARG A 25 0.43 -33.25 -29.03
N ALA A 26 1.60 -33.60 -29.56
CA ALA A 26 2.13 -34.96 -29.57
C ALA A 26 2.92 -35.33 -28.30
N LEU A 27 3.17 -34.38 -27.38
CA LEU A 27 3.90 -34.62 -26.14
C LEU A 27 2.92 -34.99 -25.00
N PRO A 28 3.04 -36.19 -24.40
CA PRO A 28 2.23 -36.56 -23.24
C PRO A 28 2.67 -35.76 -22.02
N GLY A 29 1.74 -35.05 -21.36
CA GLY A 29 2.00 -34.28 -20.14
C GLY A 29 2.42 -32.82 -20.34
N ALA A 30 2.09 -32.20 -21.48
CA ALA A 30 2.27 -30.75 -21.67
C ALA A 30 1.29 -29.98 -20.76
N ASP A 31 1.80 -29.57 -19.61
CA ASP A 31 1.10 -28.92 -18.51
C ASP A 31 0.66 -27.48 -18.81
N ASP A 32 -0.08 -26.88 -17.88
CA ASP A 32 -0.66 -25.51 -17.90
C ASP A 32 0.30 -24.41 -18.43
N ALA A 33 1.61 -24.53 -18.18
CA ALA A 33 2.63 -23.61 -18.66
C ALA A 33 2.79 -23.59 -20.20
N ALA A 34 2.65 -24.75 -20.87
CA ALA A 34 2.71 -24.81 -22.33
C ALA A 34 1.48 -24.16 -22.98
N GLN A 35 0.31 -24.26 -22.34
CA GLN A 35 -0.91 -23.58 -22.77
C GLN A 35 -0.82 -22.08 -22.53
N LYS A 36 -0.30 -21.63 -21.38
CA LYS A 36 -0.01 -20.22 -21.10
C LYS A 36 0.95 -19.61 -22.13
N PHE A 37 2.03 -20.32 -22.47
CA PHE A 37 2.96 -19.87 -23.51
C PHE A 37 2.30 -19.75 -24.90
N LEU A 38 1.48 -20.74 -25.27
CA LEU A 38 0.74 -20.71 -26.54
C LEU A 38 -0.32 -19.60 -26.58
N SER A 39 -0.93 -19.26 -25.44
CA SER A 39 -1.84 -18.11 -25.30
C SER A 39 -1.11 -16.81 -25.62
N VAL A 40 0.02 -16.56 -24.93
CA VAL A 40 0.83 -15.34 -25.13
C VAL A 40 1.39 -15.26 -26.55
N ALA A 41 1.74 -16.40 -27.16
CA ALA A 41 2.17 -16.43 -28.56
C ALA A 41 1.02 -16.04 -29.53
N ARG A 42 -0.21 -16.48 -29.29
CA ARG A 42 -1.39 -16.14 -30.10
C ARG A 42 -1.81 -14.69 -29.93
N ASP A 43 -1.77 -14.17 -28.72
CA ASP A 43 -2.09 -12.76 -28.43
C ASP A 43 -1.09 -11.82 -29.13
N ASN A 44 0.19 -12.20 -29.12
CA ASN A 44 1.22 -11.47 -29.85
C ASN A 44 1.08 -11.60 -31.38
N GLU A 45 0.64 -12.74 -31.90
CA GLU A 45 0.30 -12.92 -33.32
C GLU A 45 -0.87 -12.00 -33.73
N ALA A 46 -1.94 -11.95 -32.94
CA ALA A 46 -3.10 -11.09 -33.20
C ALA A 46 -2.69 -9.60 -33.22
N ARG A 47 -1.87 -9.16 -32.26
CA ARG A 47 -1.34 -7.78 -32.21
C ARG A 47 -0.51 -7.42 -33.44
N VAL A 48 0.26 -8.35 -33.97
CA VAL A 48 1.07 -8.15 -35.19
C VAL A 48 0.20 -8.12 -36.44
N LEU A 49 -0.88 -8.89 -36.48
CA LEU A 49 -1.78 -8.97 -37.62
C LEU A 49 -2.78 -7.81 -37.71
N GLU A 50 -3.21 -7.22 -36.58
CA GLU A 50 -4.14 -6.09 -36.57
C GLU A 50 -3.52 -4.76 -37.04
N ASN A 51 -2.18 -4.64 -37.03
CA ASN A 51 -1.49 -3.42 -37.43
C ASN A 51 -0.94 -3.51 -38.87
N GLU A 52 -1.76 -3.16 -39.87
CA GLU A 52 -1.38 -3.18 -41.29
C GLU A 52 -0.26 -2.17 -41.67
N ARG A 53 0.20 -1.31 -40.75
CA ARG A 53 1.24 -0.29 -41.02
C ARG A 53 2.21 -0.10 -39.86
N TYR A 54 3.21 -0.98 -39.77
CA TYR A 54 4.35 -0.75 -38.90
C TYR A 54 5.30 0.32 -39.48
N THR A 55 5.54 1.40 -38.75
CA THR A 55 6.79 2.18 -38.85
C THR A 55 7.94 1.43 -38.18
N VAL A 56 9.19 1.80 -38.49
CA VAL A 56 10.37 1.17 -37.87
C VAL A 56 10.35 1.31 -36.34
N GLU A 57 9.88 2.44 -35.79
CA GLU A 57 9.72 2.60 -34.34
C GLU A 57 8.64 1.66 -33.78
N SER A 58 7.46 1.60 -34.38
CA SER A 58 6.37 0.73 -33.89
C SER A 58 6.70 -0.78 -33.96
N ALA A 59 7.56 -1.19 -34.90
CA ALA A 59 8.03 -2.57 -35.00
C ALA A 59 9.06 -2.89 -33.92
N ALA A 60 9.96 -1.95 -33.61
CA ALA A 60 10.89 -2.10 -32.50
C ALA A 60 10.15 -2.14 -31.14
N GLU A 61 9.12 -1.32 -30.98
CA GLU A 61 8.25 -1.31 -29.79
C GLU A 61 7.48 -2.63 -29.63
N ALA A 62 6.88 -3.17 -30.70
CA ALA A 62 6.20 -4.46 -30.64
C ALA A 62 7.16 -5.61 -30.30
N VAL A 63 8.40 -5.56 -30.78
CA VAL A 63 9.43 -6.56 -30.43
C VAL A 63 9.82 -6.46 -28.95
N GLU A 64 9.96 -5.26 -28.40
CA GLU A 64 10.27 -5.05 -26.98
C GLU A 64 9.13 -5.51 -26.06
N ASP A 65 7.86 -5.26 -26.43
CA ASP A 65 6.69 -5.74 -25.69
C ASP A 65 6.65 -7.28 -25.66
N ILE A 66 6.88 -7.93 -26.81
CA ILE A 66 6.95 -9.40 -26.90
C ILE A 66 8.08 -9.93 -26.00
N TRP A 67 9.23 -9.28 -25.97
CA TRP A 67 10.35 -9.67 -25.09
C TRP A 67 10.06 -9.42 -23.61
N GLY A 68 9.30 -8.38 -23.27
CA GLY A 68 8.82 -8.11 -21.92
C GLY A 68 7.91 -9.21 -21.40
N ASP A 69 6.93 -9.62 -22.20
CA ASP A 69 5.99 -10.69 -21.85
C ASP A 69 6.70 -12.05 -21.69
N VAL A 70 7.71 -12.32 -22.54
CA VAL A 70 8.55 -13.53 -22.43
C VAL A 70 9.43 -13.50 -21.16
N ARG A 71 9.96 -12.34 -20.75
CA ARG A 71 10.74 -12.23 -19.51
C ARG A 71 9.87 -12.40 -18.27
N LEU A 72 8.66 -11.84 -18.26
CA LEU A 72 7.69 -12.00 -17.19
C LEU A 72 7.28 -13.46 -17.02
N LEU A 73 6.98 -14.17 -18.11
CA LEU A 73 6.73 -15.62 -18.08
C LEU A 73 7.92 -16.44 -17.56
N ALA A 74 9.15 -15.98 -17.81
CA ALA A 74 10.36 -16.65 -17.32
C ALA A 74 10.66 -16.33 -15.84
N SER A 75 10.20 -15.20 -15.31
CA SER A 75 10.37 -14.84 -13.89
C SER A 75 9.34 -15.46 -12.96
N ASP A 76 8.18 -15.89 -13.49
CA ASP A 76 7.07 -16.48 -12.72
C ASP A 76 7.28 -17.98 -12.38
N ASP A 77 8.43 -18.56 -12.74
CA ASP A 77 8.77 -19.97 -12.49
C ASP A 77 9.33 -20.20 -11.07
N SER A 78 8.46 -20.05 -10.07
CA SER A 78 8.77 -20.33 -8.66
C SER A 78 9.16 -21.80 -8.38
N GLN A 79 8.92 -22.72 -9.33
CA GLN A 79 9.20 -24.15 -9.18
C GLN A 79 10.43 -24.67 -9.96
N GLY A 80 11.20 -23.79 -10.61
CA GLY A 80 12.44 -24.17 -11.32
C GLY A 80 12.23 -25.16 -12.47
N THR A 81 11.04 -25.17 -13.07
CA THR A 81 10.66 -26.08 -14.15
C THR A 81 11.30 -25.71 -15.49
N PHE A 82 11.56 -24.43 -15.77
CA PHE A 82 12.22 -23.98 -17.01
C PHE A 82 13.64 -24.55 -17.17
N GLY A 83 14.35 -24.79 -16.06
CA GLY A 83 15.68 -25.41 -16.08
C GLY A 83 15.68 -26.85 -16.64
N LYS A 84 14.53 -27.54 -16.61
CA LYS A 84 14.37 -28.92 -17.14
C LYS A 84 13.91 -28.96 -18.60
N TRP A 85 13.39 -27.87 -19.14
CA TRP A 85 12.88 -27.78 -20.51
C TRP A 85 13.73 -26.86 -21.39
N SER A 86 15.03 -27.12 -21.48
CA SER A 86 15.85 -26.58 -22.58
C SER A 86 15.53 -27.33 -23.86
N ASN A 87 14.31 -27.21 -24.39
CA ASN A 87 13.99 -27.74 -25.70
C ASN A 87 14.53 -26.76 -26.75
N PRO A 88 15.61 -27.10 -27.48
CA PRO A 88 16.22 -26.20 -28.46
C PRO A 88 15.21 -25.73 -29.50
N VAL A 89 14.13 -26.47 -29.75
CA VAL A 89 13.08 -26.09 -30.72
C VAL A 89 12.36 -24.79 -30.33
N ILE A 90 12.11 -24.53 -29.04
CA ILE A 90 11.37 -23.33 -28.59
C ILE A 90 12.27 -22.09 -28.67
N ILE A 91 13.50 -22.19 -28.16
CA ILE A 91 14.50 -21.11 -28.24
C ILE A 91 14.84 -20.82 -29.72
N ILE A 92 14.99 -21.85 -30.54
CA ILE A 92 15.22 -21.70 -31.99
C ILE A 92 14.01 -21.04 -32.65
N SER A 93 12.77 -21.38 -32.27
CA SER A 93 11.57 -20.76 -32.85
C SER A 93 11.47 -19.27 -32.51
N SER A 94 11.71 -18.87 -31.26
CA SER A 94 11.70 -17.46 -30.85
C SER A 94 12.84 -16.66 -31.51
N VAL A 95 14.03 -17.24 -31.63
CA VAL A 95 15.16 -16.63 -32.34
C VAL A 95 14.89 -16.52 -33.84
N VAL A 96 14.26 -17.53 -34.46
CA VAL A 96 13.89 -17.50 -35.88
C VAL A 96 12.82 -16.44 -36.14
N VAL A 97 11.80 -16.31 -35.28
CA VAL A 97 10.77 -15.27 -35.39
C VAL A 97 11.40 -13.88 -35.23
N ALA A 98 12.26 -13.67 -34.23
CA ALA A 98 12.96 -12.40 -34.03
C ALA A 98 13.88 -12.04 -35.21
N VAL A 99 14.61 -13.01 -35.77
CA VAL A 99 15.48 -12.81 -36.93
C VAL A 99 14.68 -12.52 -38.19
N VAL A 100 13.53 -13.17 -38.38
CA VAL A 100 12.62 -12.93 -39.51
C VAL A 100 11.98 -11.55 -39.41
N LEU A 101 11.53 -11.13 -38.23
CA LEU A 101 11.00 -9.79 -37.97
C LEU A 101 12.08 -8.71 -38.21
N PHE A 102 13.30 -8.93 -37.72
CA PHE A 102 14.43 -8.04 -37.96
C PHE A 102 14.76 -7.93 -39.47
N PHE A 103 14.74 -9.04 -40.21
CA PHE A 103 14.96 -9.04 -41.65
C PHE A 103 13.84 -8.33 -42.42
N LEU A 104 12.58 -8.50 -42.01
CA LEU A 104 11.43 -7.80 -42.62
C LEU A 104 11.53 -6.28 -42.40
N VAL A 105 11.97 -5.84 -41.22
CA VAL A 105 12.20 -4.42 -40.91
C VAL A 105 13.37 -3.85 -41.73
N CYS A 106 14.51 -4.56 -41.81
CA CYS A 106 15.67 -4.10 -42.58
C CYS A 106 15.43 -4.09 -44.10
N CYS A 107 14.69 -5.05 -44.64
CA CYS A 107 14.40 -5.14 -46.08
C CYS A 107 13.30 -4.18 -46.55
N CYS A 108 12.40 -3.75 -45.66
CA CYS A 108 11.37 -2.76 -45.98
C CYS A 108 11.88 -1.31 -45.83
N GLY A 109 12.91 -1.06 -45.00
CA GLY A 109 13.39 0.29 -44.68
C GLY A 109 14.57 0.82 -45.51
N CYS A 110 15.53 0.00 -45.93
CA CYS A 110 16.76 0.50 -46.58
C CYS A 110 17.09 -0.24 -47.87
N GLY A 111 16.97 0.45 -49.01
CA GLY A 111 17.33 -0.06 -50.34
C GLY A 111 18.83 -0.27 -50.59
N TYR A 112 19.66 -0.40 -49.56
CA TYR A 112 21.12 -0.44 -49.67
C TYR A 112 21.77 -1.27 -48.57
N ILE A 113 21.65 -2.60 -48.62
CA ILE A 113 22.62 -3.49 -47.98
C ILE A 113 23.08 -4.50 -49.02
N SER A 114 24.21 -4.21 -49.65
CA SER A 114 24.93 -5.16 -50.49
C SER A 114 25.36 -6.37 -49.64
N GLY A 115 25.20 -7.57 -50.21
CA GLY A 115 25.19 -8.88 -49.54
C GLY A 115 26.43 -9.33 -48.74
N ILE A 116 27.37 -8.45 -48.43
CA ILE A 116 28.56 -8.75 -47.61
C ILE A 116 28.24 -8.68 -46.12
N GLY A 117 27.39 -7.73 -45.68
CA GLY A 117 27.03 -7.57 -44.25
C GLY A 117 26.24 -8.75 -43.68
N GLY A 118 25.31 -9.31 -44.45
CA GLY A 118 24.54 -10.49 -44.05
C GLY A 118 25.39 -11.76 -43.93
N LEU A 119 26.43 -11.89 -44.76
CA LEU A 119 27.35 -13.03 -44.72
C LEU A 119 28.22 -13.01 -43.45
N VAL A 120 28.68 -11.83 -43.02
CA VAL A 120 29.49 -11.67 -41.80
C VAL A 120 28.69 -12.03 -40.54
N ILE A 121 27.41 -11.65 -40.48
CA ILE A 121 26.53 -11.98 -39.35
C ILE A 121 26.19 -13.48 -39.32
N LEU A 122 25.93 -14.10 -40.47
CA LEU A 122 25.70 -15.55 -40.57
C LEU A 122 26.95 -16.36 -40.19
N LEU A 123 28.15 -15.89 -40.52
CA LEU A 123 29.40 -16.52 -40.11
C LEU A 123 29.68 -16.34 -38.62
N ALA A 124 29.33 -15.18 -38.03
CA ALA A 124 29.45 -14.94 -36.60
C ALA A 124 28.48 -15.84 -35.78
N LEU A 125 27.24 -15.97 -36.23
CA LEU A 125 26.24 -16.86 -35.62
C LEU A 125 26.62 -18.35 -35.79
N GLY A 126 27.13 -18.73 -36.96
CA GLY A 126 27.67 -20.08 -37.20
C GLY A 126 28.86 -20.41 -36.29
N GLY A 127 29.75 -19.44 -36.07
CA GLY A 127 30.88 -19.56 -35.15
C GLY A 127 30.45 -19.69 -33.69
N TRP A 128 29.43 -18.93 -33.27
CA TRP A 128 28.89 -18.97 -31.91
C TRP A 128 28.18 -20.31 -31.60
N ILE A 129 27.42 -20.84 -32.57
CA ILE A 129 26.79 -22.17 -32.45
C ILE A 129 27.85 -23.28 -32.39
N LEU A 130 28.93 -23.17 -33.17
CA LEU A 130 30.04 -24.13 -33.15
C LEU A 130 30.82 -24.08 -31.82
N TYR A 131 31.02 -22.87 -31.27
CA TYR A 131 31.66 -22.64 -29.97
C TYR A 131 30.88 -23.29 -28.82
N ILE A 132 29.55 -23.11 -28.76
CA ILE A 132 28.68 -23.75 -27.76
C ILE A 132 28.72 -25.28 -27.88
N LYS A 133 28.80 -25.81 -29.10
CA LYS A 133 28.85 -27.26 -29.36
C LYS A 133 30.20 -27.88 -28.97
N LEU A 134 31.30 -27.13 -29.10
CA LEU A 134 32.64 -27.57 -28.71
C LEU A 134 32.87 -27.46 -27.19
N HIS A 135 32.33 -26.44 -26.53
CA HIS A 135 32.47 -26.23 -25.08
C HIS A 135 31.71 -27.27 -24.24
N LYS A 136 30.65 -27.90 -24.79
CA LYS A 136 29.92 -28.99 -24.13
C LYS A 136 30.63 -30.35 -24.15
N ASN A 137 31.63 -30.54 -25.01
CA ASN A 137 32.33 -31.83 -25.13
C ASN A 137 33.63 -31.93 -24.31
N TYR A 138 34.02 -30.88 -23.59
CA TYR A 138 35.22 -30.86 -22.74
C TYR A 138 34.89 -30.35 -21.33
N CYS A 139 34.31 -31.21 -20.49
CA CYS A 139 34.51 -31.14 -19.03
C CYS A 139 34.05 -32.45 -18.36
N PRO A 140 34.95 -33.28 -17.80
CA PRO A 140 34.56 -34.41 -16.98
C PRO A 140 34.42 -34.00 -15.50
N ALA A 141 33.34 -34.52 -14.91
CA ALA A 141 33.06 -34.87 -13.51
C ALA A 141 33.95 -34.31 -12.38
N LEU A 142 33.31 -33.74 -11.36
CA LEU A 142 33.63 -33.94 -9.94
C LEU A 142 32.36 -33.75 -9.10
N HIS A 143 31.88 -34.85 -8.51
CA HIS A 143 30.82 -34.92 -7.50
C HIS A 143 31.46 -35.36 -6.17
N GLY A 144 30.92 -34.85 -5.06
CA GLY A 144 31.25 -35.22 -3.67
C GLY A 144 31.63 -33.97 -2.87
N SER A 145 31.18 -33.70 -1.65
CA SER A 145 30.45 -34.50 -0.65
C SER A 145 30.10 -33.56 0.52
N ASP A 146 29.03 -33.90 1.24
CA ASP A 146 28.76 -33.68 2.68
C ASP A 146 28.80 -32.27 3.30
N TYR A 147 27.64 -31.85 3.83
CA TYR A 147 27.51 -30.85 4.89
C TYR A 147 26.77 -31.47 6.08
N GLU A 148 27.53 -31.85 7.11
CA GLU A 148 27.03 -32.04 8.47
C GLU A 148 28.11 -31.57 9.47
N SER A 149 27.63 -30.94 10.55
CA SER A 149 28.32 -30.54 11.78
C SER A 149 29.23 -29.29 11.76
N CYS A 150 28.82 -28.26 12.52
CA CYS A 150 29.41 -28.01 13.84
C CYS A 150 28.75 -26.80 14.53
N ALA A 151 28.12 -27.10 15.67
CA ALA A 151 27.81 -26.13 16.70
C ALA A 151 29.01 -25.95 17.65
N GLN A 152 29.01 -24.80 18.34
CA GLN A 152 29.74 -24.47 19.57
C GLN A 152 31.23 -24.11 19.47
N LEU A 153 31.53 -22.84 19.79
CA LEU A 153 32.20 -22.40 21.03
C LEU A 153 32.74 -20.96 20.87
N GLY A 154 32.55 -20.11 21.88
CA GLY A 154 33.41 -18.94 22.08
C GLY A 154 32.77 -17.71 22.70
N ALA A 155 32.57 -17.75 24.02
CA ALA A 155 32.28 -16.59 24.85
C ALA A 155 33.44 -15.56 24.83
N GLY A 156 33.09 -14.28 25.01
CA GLY A 156 34.05 -13.20 25.26
C GLY A 156 33.34 -11.92 25.70
N GLU A 157 33.29 -11.70 27.02
CA GLU A 157 32.78 -10.51 27.70
C GLU A 157 33.51 -9.22 27.28
N SER A 158 32.80 -8.09 27.22
CA SER A 158 33.23 -6.86 27.93
C SER A 158 32.17 -5.74 27.89
N HIS A 159 32.10 -5.04 29.01
CA HIS A 159 31.20 -3.95 29.37
C HIS A 159 31.20 -2.72 28.44
N GLY A 160 30.02 -2.11 28.31
CA GLY A 160 29.86 -0.74 27.83
C GLY A 160 28.41 -0.27 27.99
N SER A 161 28.07 0.23 29.18
CA SER A 161 26.77 0.84 29.47
C SER A 161 26.56 2.12 28.65
N GLN A 162 25.57 2.10 27.75
CA GLN A 162 24.91 3.29 27.23
C GLN A 162 23.41 3.07 27.31
N VAL A 163 22.75 3.90 28.11
CA VAL A 163 21.30 4.09 28.14
C VAL A 163 20.89 4.55 26.73
N LYS A 164 20.16 3.69 26.02
CA LYS A 164 19.43 4.07 24.80
C LYS A 164 18.02 4.45 25.21
N ASP A 165 17.60 5.65 24.85
CA ASP A 165 16.20 6.05 24.81
C ASP A 165 15.43 5.08 23.89
N PRO A 166 14.23 4.60 24.27
CA PRO A 166 13.41 3.80 23.37
C PRO A 166 12.77 4.74 22.34
N GLU A 167 13.24 4.69 21.10
CA GLU A 167 12.47 5.12 19.94
C GLU A 167 11.21 4.24 19.84
N LEU A 168 10.04 4.81 20.14
CA LEU A 168 8.74 4.27 19.76
C LEU A 168 8.63 4.33 18.24
N THR A 169 9.12 3.30 17.56
CA THR A 169 8.82 3.06 16.15
C THR A 169 7.44 2.42 16.07
N MET A 170 6.43 3.19 15.67
CA MET A 170 5.17 2.63 15.20
C MET A 170 5.47 1.84 13.92
N SER A 171 5.33 0.51 14.00
CA SER A 171 5.41 -0.39 12.85
C SER A 171 4.15 -0.20 11.99
N PRO A 172 4.25 -0.29 10.64
CA PRO A 172 3.07 -0.44 9.80
C PRO A 172 2.35 -1.73 10.18
N CYS A 173 1.01 -1.69 10.18
CA CYS A 173 0.14 -2.83 10.43
C CYS A 173 0.58 -4.04 9.58
N GLY A 174 0.96 -5.13 10.24
CA GLY A 174 1.18 -6.42 9.59
C GLY A 174 -0.15 -7.02 9.14
N GLU A 175 -0.10 -7.85 8.11
CA GLU A 175 -1.23 -8.64 7.63
C GLU A 175 -1.86 -9.44 8.77
N PHE A 176 -3.15 -9.20 9.02
CA PHE A 176 -3.92 -9.87 10.06
C PHE A 176 -4.55 -11.14 9.49
N LEU A 177 -4.26 -12.28 10.12
CA LEU A 177 -5.08 -13.48 9.97
C LEU A 177 -6.37 -13.27 10.78
N SER A 178 -7.51 -13.18 10.09
CA SER A 178 -8.83 -13.15 10.72
C SER A 178 -9.19 -14.54 11.29
N PRO A 179 -9.74 -14.64 12.51
CA PRO A 179 -10.33 -15.89 12.99
C PRO A 179 -11.50 -16.34 12.11
N LYS A 180 -11.66 -17.65 11.93
CA LYS A 180 -12.78 -18.26 11.20
C LYS A 180 -14.07 -18.10 12.00
N ARG A 181 -14.96 -17.17 11.60
CA ARG A 181 -16.31 -17.12 12.17
C ARG A 181 -17.18 -18.24 11.60
N LEU A 182 -17.63 -19.15 12.46
CA LEU A 182 -18.69 -20.11 12.15
C LEU A 182 -20.02 -19.36 12.04
N LYS A 183 -20.70 -19.48 10.89
CA LYS A 183 -22.07 -18.98 10.72
C LYS A 183 -23.02 -19.85 11.56
N ALA A 184 -23.67 -19.26 12.56
CA ALA A 184 -24.76 -19.89 13.30
C ALA A 184 -26.01 -18.97 13.38
N SER A 185 -27.15 -19.62 13.53
CA SER A 185 -28.50 -19.19 13.13
C SER A 185 -29.27 -18.34 14.13
N GLU A 186 -30.12 -17.44 13.59
CA GLU A 186 -31.17 -16.67 14.26
C GLU A 186 -32.16 -17.56 15.05
N ALA A 187 -32.30 -17.29 16.37
CA ALA A 187 -33.55 -17.41 17.13
C ALA A 187 -33.37 -16.95 18.60
N LEU A 188 -33.27 -15.65 18.84
CA LEU A 188 -33.58 -15.04 20.14
C LEU A 188 -34.81 -14.14 19.98
N SER A 189 -35.64 -14.03 21.02
CA SER A 189 -36.91 -13.31 20.95
C SER A 189 -36.70 -11.79 20.98
N GLU A 190 -37.16 -11.07 19.95
CA GLU A 190 -37.05 -9.61 19.75
C GLU A 190 -37.46 -8.77 20.99
N ASP A 191 -38.39 -9.26 21.81
CA ASP A 191 -38.94 -8.54 22.97
C ASP A 191 -37.97 -8.41 24.16
N SER A 192 -37.02 -9.35 24.34
CA SER A 192 -36.06 -9.30 25.46
C SER A 192 -34.81 -8.49 25.14
N GLU A 193 -34.43 -8.44 23.87
CA GLU A 193 -33.22 -7.78 23.38
C GLU A 193 -33.41 -6.25 23.35
N SER A 194 -34.58 -5.81 22.86
CA SER A 194 -34.95 -4.38 22.80
C SER A 194 -34.97 -3.67 24.16
N VAL A 195 -35.38 -4.36 25.24
CA VAL A 195 -35.43 -3.79 26.59
C VAL A 195 -34.02 -3.65 27.20
N VAL A 196 -33.11 -4.58 26.91
CA VAL A 196 -31.73 -4.53 27.41
C VAL A 196 -30.97 -3.39 26.73
N GLU A 197 -31.14 -3.22 25.43
CA GLU A 197 -30.50 -2.14 24.68
C GLU A 197 -30.92 -0.74 25.15
N GLU A 198 -32.21 -0.55 25.48
CA GLU A 198 -32.70 0.73 25.99
C GLU A 198 -32.03 1.12 27.32
N THR A 199 -31.86 0.15 28.22
CA THR A 199 -31.17 0.39 29.51
C THR A 199 -29.67 0.68 29.37
N ASP A 200 -29.01 0.08 28.38
CA ASP A 200 -27.59 0.34 28.10
C ASP A 200 -27.40 1.74 27.52
N VAL A 201 -28.26 2.17 26.60
CA VAL A 201 -28.24 3.51 26.01
C VAL A 201 -28.44 4.58 27.09
N GLU A 202 -29.36 4.38 28.04
CA GLU A 202 -29.53 5.29 29.17
C GLU A 202 -28.25 5.40 30.02
N TYR A 203 -27.61 4.26 30.32
CA TYR A 203 -26.36 4.25 31.07
C TYR A 203 -25.23 4.97 30.32
N ILE A 204 -25.06 4.69 29.02
CA ILE A 204 -24.06 5.34 28.16
C ILE A 204 -24.30 6.85 28.13
N ASN A 205 -25.55 7.29 27.93
CA ASN A 205 -25.89 8.71 27.94
C ASN A 205 -25.63 9.38 29.30
N GLY A 206 -25.89 8.68 30.40
CA GLY A 206 -25.52 9.12 31.75
C GLY A 206 -24.00 9.29 31.92
N TYR A 207 -23.21 8.37 31.37
CA TYR A 207 -21.75 8.49 31.33
C TYR A 207 -21.31 9.71 30.51
N LEU A 208 -21.82 9.86 29.28
CA LEU A 208 -21.46 10.96 28.38
C LEU A 208 -21.76 12.32 29.02
N ALA A 209 -22.93 12.48 29.63
CA ALA A 209 -23.31 13.72 30.32
C ALA A 209 -22.41 14.05 31.51
N LYS A 210 -21.93 13.02 32.22
CA LYS A 210 -21.06 13.18 33.40
C LYS A 210 -19.61 13.45 33.04
N MET A 211 -19.07 12.68 32.09
CA MET A 211 -17.65 12.72 31.73
C MET A 211 -17.32 13.81 30.73
N HIS A 212 -18.27 14.13 29.83
CA HIS A 212 -18.09 15.10 28.76
C HIS A 212 -19.13 16.23 28.84
N PRO A 213 -19.20 16.96 29.97
CA PRO A 213 -20.21 17.99 30.16
C PRO A 213 -20.04 19.09 29.11
N GLY A 214 -21.11 19.36 28.34
CA GLY A 214 -21.10 20.36 27.28
C GLY A 214 -20.54 19.88 25.93
N ALA A 215 -20.08 18.62 25.82
CA ALA A 215 -19.76 18.02 24.52
C ALA A 215 -21.02 17.86 23.66
N GLY A 216 -22.20 17.74 24.28
CA GLY A 216 -23.47 17.60 23.57
C GLY A 216 -23.51 16.31 22.79
N LEU A 217 -23.27 15.17 23.45
CA LEU A 217 -23.27 13.86 22.82
C LEU A 217 -24.52 13.08 23.23
N GLN A 218 -25.07 12.30 22.31
CA GLN A 218 -26.11 11.33 22.61
C GLN A 218 -25.82 10.01 21.90
N CYS A 219 -25.81 8.92 22.66
CA CYS A 219 -25.87 7.56 22.16
C CYS A 219 -27.32 7.17 21.87
N GLN A 220 -27.52 6.47 20.76
CA GLN A 220 -28.80 5.88 20.35
C GLN A 220 -28.56 4.58 19.56
N VAL A 221 -29.53 3.68 19.56
CA VAL A 221 -29.52 2.51 18.66
C VAL A 221 -30.04 2.93 17.29
N MET A 222 -29.31 2.57 16.24
CA MET A 222 -29.69 2.75 14.85
C MET A 222 -29.80 1.38 14.17
N GLU A 223 -30.90 1.18 13.46
CA GLU A 223 -31.18 -0.05 12.71
C GLU A 223 -30.02 -0.38 11.76
N GLY A 224 -29.51 -1.62 11.86
CA GLY A 224 -28.39 -2.10 11.06
C GLY A 224 -26.99 -1.55 11.43
N LYS A 225 -26.88 -0.66 12.42
CA LYS A 225 -25.61 -0.10 12.90
C LYS A 225 -25.33 -0.37 14.38
N GLY A 226 -26.32 -0.81 15.15
CA GLY A 226 -26.22 -0.93 16.59
C GLY A 226 -26.14 0.45 17.26
N ARG A 227 -25.24 0.62 18.22
CA ARG A 227 -25.12 1.86 18.99
C ARG A 227 -24.28 2.89 18.25
N THR A 228 -24.79 4.11 18.16
CA THR A 228 -24.19 5.23 17.43
C THR A 228 -24.18 6.49 18.28
N LEU A 229 -23.17 7.34 18.09
CA LEU A 229 -23.12 8.68 18.66
C LEU A 229 -23.68 9.72 17.69
N THR A 230 -24.48 10.64 18.23
CA THR A 230 -24.99 11.82 17.53
C THR A 230 -24.61 13.08 18.29
N SER A 231 -24.45 14.18 17.54
CA SER A 231 -24.21 15.49 18.13
C SER A 231 -25.51 16.18 18.55
N LYS A 232 -25.49 16.86 19.68
CA LYS A 232 -26.52 17.78 20.20
C LYS A 232 -26.13 19.24 20.05
N LYS A 233 -25.04 19.52 19.33
CA LYS A 233 -24.58 20.88 19.07
C LYS A 233 -23.88 20.96 17.72
N HIS A 234 -23.71 22.19 17.27
CA HIS A 234 -22.90 22.47 16.09
C HIS A 234 -21.40 22.46 16.44
N HIS A 235 -20.58 21.92 15.54
CA HIS A 235 -19.13 21.95 15.58
C HIS A 235 -18.59 22.45 14.25
N GLU A 236 -17.68 23.42 14.32
CA GLU A 236 -16.89 23.89 13.17
C GLU A 236 -15.72 22.93 12.93
N ILE A 237 -15.08 23.00 11.75
CA ILE A 237 -13.92 22.16 11.43
C ILE A 237 -12.76 22.42 12.40
N GLY A 238 -12.23 21.35 13.00
CA GLY A 238 -11.10 21.38 13.92
C GLY A 238 -11.46 21.59 15.39
N ASP A 239 -12.74 21.79 15.72
CA ASP A 239 -13.24 21.84 17.09
C ASP A 239 -12.93 20.52 17.82
N VAL A 240 -12.50 20.62 19.08
CA VAL A 240 -12.44 19.47 19.98
C VAL A 240 -13.86 19.14 20.44
N ILE A 241 -14.32 17.93 20.13
CA ILE A 241 -15.65 17.44 20.50
C ILE A 241 -15.63 16.99 21.96
N PHE A 242 -14.72 16.08 22.31
CA PHE A 242 -14.44 15.64 23.68
C PHE A 242 -13.02 15.10 23.82
N VAL A 243 -12.56 14.96 25.07
CA VAL A 243 -11.29 14.33 25.45
C VAL A 243 -11.58 13.26 26.49
N GLU A 244 -11.13 12.03 26.28
CA GLU A 244 -11.38 10.90 27.17
C GLU A 244 -10.07 10.16 27.51
N PRO A 245 -9.74 9.98 28.81
CA PRO A 245 -8.64 9.10 29.18
C PRO A 245 -8.98 7.64 28.86
N PRO A 246 -7.99 6.77 28.64
CA PRO A 246 -8.25 5.35 28.42
C PRO A 246 -9.08 4.75 29.55
N LEU A 247 -10.12 4.00 29.19
CA LEU A 247 -10.92 3.20 30.12
C LEU A 247 -10.06 2.10 30.75
N HIS A 248 -9.23 1.44 29.93
CA HIS A 248 -8.35 0.36 30.36
C HIS A 248 -7.12 0.32 29.47
N ILE A 249 -5.93 0.19 30.08
CA ILE A 249 -4.65 0.05 29.39
C ILE A 249 -4.00 -1.25 29.82
N VAL A 250 -3.63 -2.08 28.86
CA VAL A 250 -2.90 -3.34 29.10
C VAL A 250 -1.74 -3.41 28.13
N CYS A 251 -0.56 -3.68 28.64
CA CYS A 251 0.64 -3.91 27.84
C CYS A 251 1.25 -5.28 28.16
N GLU A 252 2.17 -5.72 27.31
CA GLU A 252 3.00 -6.88 27.61
C GLU A 252 3.87 -6.60 28.85
N GLU A 253 3.68 -7.38 29.91
CA GLU A 253 4.44 -7.25 31.16
C GLU A 253 5.54 -8.34 31.19
N ALA A 254 6.63 -8.12 30.44
CA ALA A 254 7.73 -9.07 30.37
C ALA A 254 8.32 -9.38 31.76
N GLY A 255 8.39 -10.67 32.10
CA GLY A 255 8.82 -11.13 33.42
C GLY A 255 7.73 -11.14 34.50
N ASP A 256 6.49 -10.72 34.20
CA ASP A 256 5.34 -11.04 35.04
C ASP A 256 5.07 -12.55 34.99
N PRO A 257 5.08 -13.27 36.12
CA PRO A 257 4.96 -14.72 36.11
C PRO A 257 3.66 -15.25 35.53
N ASP A 258 2.55 -14.51 35.64
CA ASP A 258 1.24 -14.94 35.17
C ASP A 258 1.14 -14.67 33.66
N PHE A 259 1.65 -13.53 33.17
CA PHE A 259 1.73 -13.27 31.72
C PHE A 259 2.68 -14.24 30.99
N GLU A 260 3.83 -14.55 31.57
CA GLU A 260 4.76 -15.56 31.02
C GLU A 260 4.14 -16.96 30.96
N GLU A 261 3.19 -17.27 31.84
CA GLU A 261 2.44 -18.52 31.78
C GLU A 261 1.43 -18.52 30.62
N ILE A 262 0.72 -17.41 30.40
CA ILE A 262 -0.14 -17.25 29.21
C ILE A 262 0.67 -17.35 27.91
N LYS A 263 1.85 -16.74 27.85
CA LYS A 263 2.77 -16.87 26.71
C LYS A 263 3.14 -18.33 26.47
N LYS A 264 3.54 -19.07 27.51
CA LYS A 264 3.84 -20.49 27.40
C LYS A 264 2.66 -21.32 26.92
N LEU A 265 1.44 -21.04 27.39
CA LEU A 265 0.24 -21.74 26.92
C LEU A 265 0.06 -21.55 25.40
N CYS A 266 0.22 -20.32 24.91
CA CYS A 266 0.12 -20.02 23.48
C CYS A 266 1.26 -20.65 22.66
N ASP A 267 2.50 -20.59 23.17
CA ASP A 267 3.69 -21.09 22.48
C ASP A 267 3.76 -22.63 22.42
N VAL A 268 3.32 -23.32 23.48
CA VAL A 268 3.44 -24.78 23.60
C VAL A 268 2.36 -25.50 22.82
N GLU A 269 1.16 -24.94 22.75
CA GLU A 269 0.00 -25.67 22.24
C GLU A 269 -0.38 -25.30 20.80
N GLY A 270 0.11 -24.18 20.26
CA GLY A 270 0.02 -23.81 18.83
C GLY A 270 -1.41 -23.72 18.24
N ASP A 271 -2.43 -23.86 19.08
CA ASP A 271 -3.86 -23.98 18.75
C ASP A 271 -4.69 -23.09 19.69
N MET A 272 -4.15 -21.91 20.02
CA MET A 272 -4.91 -20.86 20.71
C MET A 272 -5.54 -19.95 19.67
N ASP A 273 -6.78 -19.51 19.92
CA ASP A 273 -7.55 -18.67 18.98
C ASP A 273 -6.95 -17.26 18.80
N TYR A 274 -6.19 -16.80 19.80
CA TYR A 274 -5.65 -15.45 19.93
C TYR A 274 -4.21 -15.44 20.48
N ASP A 275 -3.46 -14.38 20.19
CA ASP A 275 -2.17 -14.06 20.83
C ASP A 275 -2.26 -13.91 22.37
N PRO A 276 -1.15 -14.13 23.11
CA PRO A 276 -1.11 -14.04 24.58
C PRO A 276 -1.68 -12.76 25.20
N LEU A 277 -1.50 -11.62 24.52
CA LEU A 277 -1.93 -10.32 25.02
C LEU A 277 -3.46 -10.22 25.15
N TRP A 278 -4.22 -10.97 24.34
CA TRP A 278 -5.69 -10.97 24.35
C TRP A 278 -6.23 -11.56 25.65
N TYR A 279 -5.76 -12.75 26.00
CA TYR A 279 -6.11 -13.40 27.26
C TYR A 279 -5.61 -12.58 28.46
N TRP A 280 -4.43 -11.97 28.34
CA TRP A 280 -3.92 -11.09 29.38
C TRP A 280 -4.82 -9.87 29.60
N CYS A 281 -5.33 -9.27 28.53
CA CYS A 281 -6.28 -8.16 28.61
C CYS A 281 -7.58 -8.56 29.31
N ALA A 282 -8.16 -9.72 28.95
CA ALA A 282 -9.36 -10.23 29.59
C ALA A 282 -9.14 -10.48 31.10
N LEU A 283 -8.01 -11.10 31.46
CA LEU A 283 -7.62 -11.34 32.86
C LEU A 283 -7.45 -10.04 33.65
N ARG A 284 -6.81 -9.02 33.05
CA ARG A 284 -6.62 -7.70 33.67
C ARG A 284 -7.90 -6.87 33.75
N SER A 285 -8.95 -7.30 33.04
CA SER A 285 -10.29 -6.71 33.06
C SER A 285 -11.20 -7.31 34.15
N LEU A 286 -10.72 -8.30 34.91
CA LEU A 286 -11.43 -8.88 36.05
C LEU A 286 -11.43 -7.97 37.27
N THR A 287 -12.38 -8.20 38.19
CA THR A 287 -12.42 -7.53 39.50
C THR A 287 -11.83 -8.40 40.60
N ASP A 288 -11.55 -7.81 41.77
CA ASP A 288 -11.12 -8.57 42.96
C ASP A 288 -12.12 -9.66 43.38
N ALA A 289 -13.40 -9.50 43.04
CA ALA A 289 -14.44 -10.49 43.34
C ALA A 289 -14.45 -11.68 42.37
N ASP A 290 -13.79 -11.54 41.22
CA ASP A 290 -13.70 -12.59 40.20
C ASP A 290 -12.49 -13.51 40.40
N LEU A 291 -11.45 -13.00 41.06
CA LEU A 291 -10.19 -13.72 41.24
C LEU A 291 -10.17 -14.56 42.54
N PRO A 292 -9.41 -15.67 42.56
CA PRO A 292 -9.07 -16.38 43.78
C PRO A 292 -8.32 -15.48 44.77
N SER A 293 -8.48 -15.71 46.07
CA SER A 293 -7.86 -14.88 47.12
C SER A 293 -6.33 -14.84 47.09
N ASN A 294 -5.67 -15.73 46.35
CA ASN A 294 -4.23 -15.82 46.19
C ASN A 294 -3.73 -15.37 44.81
N SER A 295 -4.61 -14.80 43.96
CA SER A 295 -4.21 -14.30 42.64
C SER A 295 -3.26 -13.10 42.78
N ARG A 296 -2.31 -13.00 41.85
CA ARG A 296 -1.39 -11.85 41.72
C ARG A 296 -1.77 -10.93 40.56
N ILE A 297 -2.75 -11.35 39.76
CA ILE A 297 -3.24 -10.58 38.62
C ILE A 297 -3.86 -9.28 39.14
N THR A 298 -3.41 -8.18 38.58
CA THR A 298 -3.92 -6.84 38.89
C THR A 298 -5.29 -6.64 38.24
N THR A 299 -6.26 -6.14 39.00
CA THR A 299 -7.68 -6.04 38.62
C THR A 299 -8.11 -4.62 38.28
N VAL A 300 -9.33 -4.49 37.77
CA VAL A 300 -10.02 -3.21 37.59
C VAL A 300 -11.16 -3.04 38.60
N ALA A 301 -11.61 -1.80 38.76
CA ALA A 301 -12.83 -1.52 39.52
C ALA A 301 -14.06 -2.09 38.81
N ALA A 302 -15.08 -2.52 39.57
CA ALA A 302 -16.33 -3.08 39.02
C ALA A 302 -17.02 -2.17 37.99
N GLU A 303 -16.93 -0.86 38.17
CA GLU A 303 -17.48 0.12 37.22
C GLU A 303 -16.72 0.16 35.89
N VAL A 304 -15.41 -0.14 35.89
CA VAL A 304 -14.60 -0.25 34.67
C VAL A 304 -14.94 -1.54 33.93
N GLN A 305 -14.99 -2.69 34.65
CA GLN A 305 -15.41 -3.97 34.07
C GLN A 305 -16.81 -3.87 33.45
N ARG A 306 -17.78 -3.26 34.15
CA ARG A 306 -19.13 -3.03 33.62
C ARG A 306 -19.11 -2.30 32.28
N ARG A 307 -18.23 -1.30 32.14
CA ARG A 307 -18.08 -0.55 30.88
C ARG A 307 -17.42 -1.37 29.79
N LEU A 308 -16.43 -2.19 30.13
CA LEU A 308 -15.79 -3.11 29.17
C LEU A 308 -16.80 -4.11 28.60
N LEU A 309 -17.65 -4.70 29.46
CA LEU A 309 -18.74 -5.60 29.08
C LEU A 309 -19.86 -4.93 28.27
N LEU A 310 -19.88 -3.60 28.20
CA LEU A 310 -20.78 -2.87 27.32
C LEU A 310 -20.18 -2.65 25.93
N LEU A 311 -18.87 -2.75 25.75
CA LEU A 311 -18.23 -2.46 24.45
C LEU A 311 -18.47 -3.59 23.45
N HIS A 312 -18.37 -4.82 23.91
CA HIS A 312 -18.59 -6.02 23.12
C HIS A 312 -19.58 -6.92 23.85
N ARG A 313 -20.57 -7.44 23.11
CA ARG A 313 -21.40 -8.57 23.55
C ARG A 313 -21.42 -9.56 22.40
N PRO A 314 -20.76 -10.72 22.55
CA PRO A 314 -20.83 -11.73 21.51
C PRO A 314 -22.28 -12.24 21.38
N GLU A 315 -22.73 -12.49 20.15
CA GLU A 315 -24.05 -13.08 19.86
C GLU A 315 -24.12 -14.56 20.31
N THR A 316 -22.96 -15.19 20.54
CA THR A 316 -22.83 -16.60 20.92
C THR A 316 -21.99 -16.75 22.18
N THR A 317 -22.54 -17.44 23.18
CA THR A 317 -21.93 -17.77 24.49
C THR A 317 -21.21 -19.13 24.50
N GLU A 318 -20.81 -19.66 23.33
CA GLU A 318 -19.99 -20.88 23.32
C GLU A 318 -18.58 -20.52 23.78
N ILE A 319 -18.24 -20.97 24.98
CA ILE A 319 -16.90 -20.84 25.56
C ILE A 319 -15.90 -21.54 24.64
N SER A 320 -14.90 -20.79 24.18
CA SER A 320 -13.81 -21.31 23.36
C SER A 320 -12.93 -22.27 24.17
N GLU A 321 -12.36 -23.27 23.50
CA GLU A 321 -11.43 -24.20 24.15
C GLU A 321 -10.20 -23.44 24.69
N SER A 322 -9.78 -22.38 23.99
CA SER A 322 -8.71 -21.49 24.43
C SER A 322 -9.03 -20.79 25.76
N VAL A 323 -10.25 -20.24 25.92
CA VAL A 323 -10.67 -19.59 27.17
C VAL A 323 -10.78 -20.59 28.31
N ASP A 324 -11.33 -21.78 28.07
CA ASP A 324 -11.41 -22.83 29.08
C ASP A 324 -10.01 -23.24 29.59
N ARG A 325 -9.03 -23.35 28.68
CA ARG A 325 -7.62 -23.62 29.05
C ARG A 325 -7.01 -22.49 29.87
N VAL A 326 -7.21 -21.24 29.48
CA VAL A 326 -6.73 -20.06 30.22
C VAL A 326 -7.38 -19.99 31.61
N ALA A 327 -8.69 -20.19 31.70
CA ALA A 327 -9.42 -20.18 32.96
C ALA A 327 -8.86 -21.23 33.94
N LYS A 328 -8.62 -22.46 33.47
CA LYS A 328 -8.01 -23.53 34.27
C LYS A 328 -6.59 -23.18 34.72
N ALA A 329 -5.76 -22.64 33.84
CA ALA A 329 -4.40 -22.26 34.17
C ALA A 329 -4.33 -21.16 35.24
N CYS A 330 -5.31 -20.26 35.25
CA CYS A 330 -5.42 -19.16 36.21
C CYS A 330 -6.27 -19.48 37.45
N GLY A 331 -6.84 -20.70 37.56
CA GLY A 331 -7.73 -21.09 38.66
C GLY A 331 -9.05 -20.32 38.71
N LEU A 332 -9.61 -20.04 37.53
CA LEU A 332 -10.84 -19.27 37.29
C LEU A 332 -11.99 -20.18 36.85
N GLU A 333 -12.04 -21.42 37.34
CA GLU A 333 -13.11 -22.35 36.97
C GLU A 333 -14.49 -21.79 37.37
N GLY A 334 -15.43 -21.76 36.42
CA GLY A 334 -16.75 -21.15 36.57
C GLY A 334 -16.81 -19.66 36.21
N LYS A 335 -15.75 -19.08 35.63
CA LYS A 335 -15.68 -17.71 35.12
C LYS A 335 -15.40 -17.64 33.62
N GLU A 336 -15.50 -18.76 32.92
CA GLU A 336 -15.15 -18.89 31.50
C GLU A 336 -16.01 -17.98 30.62
N GLU A 337 -17.32 -17.91 30.87
CA GLU A 337 -18.24 -17.02 30.14
C GLU A 337 -17.84 -15.55 30.30
N LEU A 338 -17.48 -15.12 31.51
CA LEU A 338 -17.02 -13.75 31.76
C LEU A 338 -15.68 -13.46 31.06
N LEU A 339 -14.78 -14.43 30.99
CA LEU A 339 -13.51 -14.28 30.28
C LEU A 339 -13.73 -14.18 28.77
N GLU A 340 -14.62 -15.00 28.22
CA GLU A 340 -15.01 -14.94 26.81
C GLU A 340 -15.60 -13.56 26.48
N ASP A 341 -16.51 -13.04 27.31
CA ASP A 341 -17.11 -11.71 27.13
C ASP A 341 -16.09 -10.55 27.22
N LEU A 342 -14.98 -10.75 27.95
CA LEU A 342 -13.91 -9.76 28.12
C LEU A 342 -12.81 -9.87 27.06
N LEU A 343 -12.81 -10.89 26.19
CA LEU A 343 -11.94 -10.94 25.02
C LEU A 343 -12.42 -9.91 23.99
N GLN A 344 -11.57 -8.94 23.68
CA GLN A 344 -11.80 -7.93 22.64
C GLN A 344 -10.82 -8.16 21.49
N GLU A 345 -11.11 -7.72 20.26
CA GLU A 345 -10.19 -7.87 19.11
C GLU A 345 -9.29 -6.62 18.89
N THR A 346 -7.97 -6.81 18.64
CA THR A 346 -6.91 -5.88 18.09
C THR A 346 -6.26 -4.79 19.01
N PRO A 347 -4.92 -4.44 19.01
CA PRO A 347 -3.59 -5.08 18.70
C PRO A 347 -2.55 -5.09 19.90
N THR A 348 -1.23 -5.15 19.63
CA THR A 348 0.01 -5.35 20.49
C THR A 348 0.27 -4.40 21.67
N GLY A 349 -0.69 -3.56 22.01
CA GLY A 349 -0.71 -2.69 23.19
C GLY A 349 -2.12 -2.11 23.28
N TYR A 350 -2.81 -2.39 24.37
CA TYR A 350 -4.25 -2.18 24.48
C TYR A 350 -4.52 -0.87 25.21
N SER A 351 -5.25 0.03 24.56
CA SER A 351 -5.91 1.17 25.21
C SER A 351 -7.33 1.22 24.69
N THR A 352 -8.27 0.87 25.56
CA THR A 352 -9.68 0.90 25.23
C THR A 352 -10.33 2.13 25.80
N TYR A 353 -11.30 2.67 25.07
CA TYR A 353 -12.03 3.88 25.41
C TYR A 353 -13.52 3.58 25.37
N PHE A 354 -14.29 4.26 26.21
CA PHE A 354 -15.70 4.00 26.36
C PHE A 354 -16.54 4.75 25.32
N ALA A 355 -16.49 6.08 25.32
CA ALA A 355 -17.29 6.87 24.38
C ALA A 355 -16.93 6.59 22.90
N PRO A 356 -15.63 6.49 22.52
CA PRO A 356 -15.24 6.27 21.13
C PRO A 356 -15.78 4.97 20.51
N ALA A 357 -16.00 3.93 21.32
CA ALA A 357 -16.50 2.64 20.84
C ALA A 357 -17.92 2.71 20.26
N PHE A 358 -18.66 3.78 20.50
CA PHE A 358 -20.01 4.00 19.97
C PHE A 358 -20.04 4.89 18.73
N MET A 359 -18.88 5.26 18.15
CA MET A 359 -18.82 5.97 16.88
C MET A 359 -18.81 4.99 15.72
N SER A 360 -19.68 5.20 14.74
CA SER A 360 -19.75 4.36 13.55
C SER A 360 -18.65 4.70 12.53
N HIS A 361 -18.44 3.77 11.60
CA HIS A 361 -17.59 3.99 10.45
C HIS A 361 -18.25 4.86 9.38
N SER A 362 -17.45 5.72 8.74
CA SER A 362 -17.75 6.25 7.41
C SER A 362 -16.45 6.37 6.60
N CYS A 363 -16.47 6.06 5.30
CA CYS A 363 -15.34 6.38 4.40
C CYS A 363 -15.27 7.88 4.05
N LEU A 364 -16.24 8.66 4.54
CA LEU A 364 -16.28 10.12 4.52
C LEU A 364 -16.64 10.62 5.93
N PRO A 365 -15.78 10.37 6.94
CA PRO A 365 -16.04 10.72 8.33
C PRO A 365 -16.13 12.23 8.52
N ASN A 366 -16.89 12.63 9.54
CA ASN A 366 -17.02 14.02 9.97
C ASN A 366 -16.26 14.31 11.26
N ALA A 367 -15.71 13.28 11.93
CA ALA A 367 -14.78 13.40 13.03
C ALA A 367 -13.50 12.60 12.76
N ASP A 368 -12.44 12.97 13.46
CA ASP A 368 -11.16 12.28 13.49
C ASP A 368 -10.61 12.28 14.91
N TRP A 369 -9.64 11.43 15.19
CA TRP A 369 -9.09 11.31 16.54
C TRP A 369 -7.58 11.28 16.57
N VAL A 370 -7.06 11.64 17.73
CA VAL A 370 -5.63 11.70 18.01
C VAL A 370 -5.41 11.48 19.50
N ASN A 371 -4.27 10.89 19.87
CA ASN A 371 -3.88 10.85 21.27
C ASN A 371 -3.12 12.14 21.63
N ASP A 372 -3.48 12.78 22.74
CA ASP A 372 -2.69 13.88 23.29
C ASP A 372 -1.38 13.37 23.93
N PRO A 373 -0.44 14.26 24.32
CA PRO A 373 0.82 13.85 24.95
C PRO A 373 0.65 13.06 26.25
N GLU A 374 -0.50 13.19 26.92
CA GLU A 374 -0.86 12.45 28.12
C GLU A 374 -1.49 11.08 27.81
N GLY A 375 -1.69 10.76 26.53
CA GLY A 375 -2.30 9.51 26.07
C GLY A 375 -3.82 9.49 26.13
N ASN A 376 -4.48 10.65 26.27
CA ASN A 376 -5.94 10.73 26.19
C ASN A 376 -6.40 10.74 24.74
N PHE A 377 -7.55 10.13 24.49
CA PHE A 377 -8.24 10.20 23.22
C PHE A 377 -8.86 11.57 23.03
N VAL A 378 -8.47 12.29 21.99
CA VAL A 378 -9.04 13.58 21.60
C VAL A 378 -9.83 13.40 20.32
N LEU A 379 -11.16 13.55 20.40
CA LEU A 379 -12.01 13.58 19.22
C LEU A 379 -12.12 15.00 18.69
N LYS A 380 -11.86 15.19 17.40
CA LYS A 380 -11.98 16.47 16.71
C LYS A 380 -12.92 16.38 15.53
N SER A 381 -13.61 17.46 15.22
CA SER A 381 -14.42 17.56 14.01
C SER A 381 -13.51 17.70 12.78
N ARG A 382 -13.64 16.76 11.85
CA ARG A 382 -12.97 16.78 10.54
C ARG A 382 -13.77 17.59 9.51
N ARG A 383 -15.07 17.71 9.73
CA ARG A 383 -16.04 18.47 8.94
C ARG A 383 -16.94 19.26 9.89
N VAL A 384 -17.75 20.14 9.32
CA VAL A 384 -18.87 20.71 10.06
C VAL A 384 -19.80 19.58 10.50
N ILE A 385 -20.16 19.55 11.79
CA ILE A 385 -21.13 18.62 12.37
C ILE A 385 -22.27 19.46 12.93
N ASN A 386 -23.49 19.27 12.43
CA ASN A 386 -24.67 19.96 12.92
C ASN A 386 -25.31 19.22 14.09
N GLU A 387 -26.18 19.93 14.81
CA GLU A 387 -27.06 19.27 15.78
C GLU A 387 -27.92 18.22 15.07
N GLY A 388 -27.91 16.99 15.58
CA GLY A 388 -28.60 15.83 15.03
C GLY A 388 -27.74 14.96 14.11
N ASP A 389 -26.58 15.44 13.66
CA ASP A 389 -25.70 14.64 12.80
C ASP A 389 -25.10 13.47 13.59
N GLU A 390 -25.03 12.30 12.95
CA GLU A 390 -24.27 11.15 13.41
C GLU A 390 -22.77 11.49 13.39
N ILE A 391 -22.05 11.15 14.46
CA ILE A 391 -20.61 11.32 14.55
C ILE A 391 -19.94 10.04 14.07
N CYS A 392 -19.19 10.14 12.97
CA CYS A 392 -18.53 9.02 12.32
C CYS A 392 -17.03 9.26 12.23
N VAL A 393 -16.25 8.20 12.45
CA VAL A 393 -14.80 8.15 12.23
C VAL A 393 -14.46 7.15 11.13
N SER A 394 -13.23 7.15 10.64
CA SER A 394 -12.74 6.06 9.78
C SER A 394 -12.19 4.92 10.63
N TYR A 395 -12.47 3.69 10.22
CA TYR A 395 -11.84 2.46 10.74
C TYR A 395 -10.71 1.99 9.82
N LEU A 396 -10.60 2.64 8.64
CA LEU A 396 -9.54 2.45 7.67
C LEU A 396 -8.46 3.52 7.88
N SER A 397 -7.23 3.23 7.48
CA SER A 397 -6.15 4.24 7.48
C SER A 397 -6.44 5.38 6.50
N GLU A 398 -5.73 6.49 6.66
CA GLU A 398 -5.86 7.65 5.77
C GLU A 398 -5.48 7.34 4.32
N GLU A 399 -4.57 6.39 4.09
CA GLU A 399 -4.22 5.87 2.78
C GLU A 399 -5.30 4.96 2.21
N ALA A 400 -5.87 4.05 3.03
CA ALA A 400 -6.94 3.15 2.60
C ALA A 400 -8.22 3.92 2.24
N LEU A 401 -8.43 5.11 2.83
CA LEU A 401 -9.49 6.01 2.39
C LEU A 401 -9.33 6.47 0.93
N LEU A 402 -8.14 6.38 0.33
CA LEU A 402 -7.90 6.74 -1.07
C LEU A 402 -8.08 5.55 -2.04
N ASP A 403 -8.25 4.33 -1.52
CA ASP A 403 -8.47 3.14 -2.35
C ASP A 403 -9.85 3.12 -3.02
N CYS A 404 -10.06 2.17 -3.93
CA CYS A 404 -11.37 1.98 -4.56
C CYS A 404 -12.42 1.49 -3.57
N THR A 405 -13.68 1.75 -3.87
CA THR A 405 -14.80 1.41 -3.00
C THR A 405 -14.85 -0.08 -2.71
N LYS A 406 -14.57 -0.92 -3.70
CA LYS A 406 -14.58 -2.37 -3.49
C LYS A 406 -13.51 -2.80 -2.49
N THR A 407 -12.26 -2.32 -2.62
CA THR A 407 -11.19 -2.58 -1.65
C THR A 407 -11.59 -2.13 -0.24
N ARG A 408 -12.09 -0.90 -0.08
CA ARG A 408 -12.51 -0.39 1.24
C ARG A 408 -13.63 -1.23 1.87
N VAL A 409 -14.57 -1.70 1.06
CA VAL A 409 -15.68 -2.55 1.53
C VAL A 409 -15.17 -3.92 1.92
N ASP A 410 -14.30 -4.54 1.12
CA ASP A 410 -13.71 -5.85 1.41
C ASP A 410 -12.86 -5.81 2.68
N ASP A 411 -12.10 -4.73 2.90
CA ASP A 411 -11.33 -4.52 4.13
C ASP A 411 -12.24 -4.42 5.36
N LEU A 412 -13.35 -3.70 5.26
CA LEU A 412 -14.30 -3.58 6.37
C LEU A 412 -15.10 -4.86 6.61
N ASP A 413 -15.46 -5.59 5.56
CA ASP A 413 -16.16 -6.87 5.70
C ASP A 413 -15.24 -7.91 6.36
N SER A 414 -13.99 -8.02 5.88
CA SER A 414 -13.02 -8.98 6.42
C SER A 414 -12.53 -8.65 7.83
N THR A 415 -12.35 -7.37 8.17
CA THR A 415 -11.78 -6.96 9.46
C THR A 415 -12.80 -6.51 10.51
N LYS A 416 -14.03 -6.17 10.09
CA LYS A 416 -15.09 -5.64 10.97
C LYS A 416 -16.45 -6.32 10.75
N GLY A 417 -16.60 -7.18 9.74
CA GLY A 417 -17.81 -7.98 9.52
C GLY A 417 -19.01 -7.19 9.02
N PHE A 418 -18.81 -6.06 8.31
CA PHE A 418 -19.92 -5.31 7.72
C PHE A 418 -19.59 -4.70 6.36
N VAL A 419 -20.64 -4.49 5.55
CA VAL A 419 -20.56 -3.78 4.26
C VAL A 419 -20.89 -2.30 4.45
N CYS A 420 -19.94 -1.43 4.16
CA CYS A 420 -20.12 0.01 4.33
C CYS A 420 -21.09 0.62 3.30
N THR A 421 -22.11 1.32 3.82
CA THR A 421 -23.14 1.99 3.01
C THR A 421 -23.08 3.53 3.13
N CYS A 422 -21.93 4.09 3.52
CA CYS A 422 -21.76 5.54 3.62
C CYS A 422 -21.95 6.23 2.25
N PRO A 423 -22.23 7.54 2.19
CA PRO A 423 -22.50 8.27 0.93
C PRO A 423 -21.46 8.07 -0.17
N ARG A 424 -20.20 7.81 0.22
CA ARG A 424 -19.11 7.56 -0.72
C ARG A 424 -19.11 6.14 -1.28
N CYS A 425 -19.52 5.13 -0.51
CA CYS A 425 -19.57 3.74 -0.96
C CYS A 425 -20.83 3.42 -1.78
N VAL A 426 -21.94 4.13 -1.52
CA VAL A 426 -23.20 4.00 -2.30
C VAL A 426 -23.26 4.95 -3.50
N ALA A 427 -22.23 5.76 -3.72
CA ALA A 427 -22.15 6.60 -4.90
C ALA A 427 -22.16 5.76 -6.18
N ASN A 428 -22.75 6.29 -7.26
CA ASN A 428 -22.83 5.58 -8.53
C ASN A 428 -21.46 5.37 -9.19
N GLU A 429 -20.52 6.28 -8.93
CA GLU A 429 -19.20 6.31 -9.56
C GLU A 429 -18.12 6.32 -8.48
N ASP A 430 -17.01 5.65 -8.76
CA ASP A 430 -15.86 5.61 -7.89
C ASP A 430 -14.74 6.53 -8.43
N PRO A 431 -14.49 7.69 -7.80
CA PRO A 431 -13.50 8.63 -8.28
C PRO A 431 -12.07 8.07 -8.19
N SER A 432 -11.77 7.06 -7.37
CA SER A 432 -10.43 6.45 -7.34
C SER A 432 -10.23 5.35 -8.39
N ARG A 433 -11.25 5.04 -9.20
CA ARG A 433 -11.22 3.94 -10.17
C ARG A 433 -11.52 4.41 -11.60
N VAL A 434 -10.68 5.33 -12.07
CA VAL A 434 -10.77 5.90 -13.43
C VAL A 434 -9.78 5.22 -14.36
N PHE A 435 -10.19 4.90 -15.58
CA PHE A 435 -9.34 4.33 -16.63
C PHE A 435 -9.31 5.21 -17.88
N ALA A 436 -8.23 5.10 -18.66
CA ALA A 436 -8.19 5.64 -20.02
C ALA A 436 -9.17 4.85 -20.91
N CYS A 437 -9.96 5.54 -21.72
CA CYS A 437 -10.96 4.91 -22.58
C CYS A 437 -10.28 4.05 -23.66
N PRO A 438 -10.52 2.73 -23.69
CA PRO A 438 -9.87 1.86 -24.67
C PRO A 438 -10.33 2.12 -26.12
N SER A 439 -11.48 2.78 -26.32
CA SER A 439 -11.99 3.07 -27.66
C SER A 439 -11.40 4.31 -28.32
N CYS A 440 -10.95 5.31 -27.54
CA CYS A 440 -10.41 6.56 -28.09
C CYS A 440 -9.06 6.97 -27.54
N SER A 441 -8.60 6.35 -26.45
CA SER A 441 -7.34 6.62 -25.74
C SER A 441 -7.16 8.05 -25.22
N LEU A 442 -8.14 8.94 -25.45
CA LEU A 442 -8.11 10.35 -25.06
C LEU A 442 -9.05 10.66 -23.91
N GLY A 443 -10.20 9.99 -23.85
CA GLY A 443 -11.17 10.19 -22.79
C GLY A 443 -10.99 9.22 -21.64
N GLU A 444 -11.82 9.41 -20.62
CA GLU A 444 -11.79 8.64 -19.38
C GLU A 444 -13.09 7.87 -19.19
N VAL A 445 -13.02 6.75 -18.48
CA VAL A 445 -14.16 5.99 -17.98
C VAL A 445 -14.00 5.81 -16.47
N THR A 446 -14.96 6.32 -15.71
CA THR A 446 -15.02 6.15 -14.25
C THR A 446 -15.82 4.89 -13.95
N PHE A 447 -15.26 3.96 -13.18
CA PHE A 447 -15.95 2.71 -12.88
C PHE A 447 -17.03 2.94 -11.81
N PRO A 448 -18.13 2.17 -11.85
CA PRO A 448 -19.11 2.18 -10.78
C PRO A 448 -18.50 1.68 -9.46
N SER A 449 -18.97 2.21 -8.33
CA SER A 449 -18.48 1.81 -6.99
C SER A 449 -18.67 0.33 -6.66
N GLN A 450 -19.67 -0.30 -7.26
CA GLN A 450 -20.00 -1.72 -7.09
C GLN A 450 -19.33 -2.62 -8.13
N ALA A 451 -18.45 -2.09 -8.98
CA ALA A 451 -17.77 -2.91 -9.99
C ALA A 451 -16.81 -3.92 -9.32
N PRO A 452 -16.79 -5.18 -9.75
CA PRO A 452 -15.95 -6.23 -9.15
C PRO A 452 -14.45 -5.96 -9.38
N LEU A 453 -13.61 -6.53 -8.52
CA LEU A 453 -12.16 -6.64 -8.75
C LEU A 453 -11.84 -7.87 -9.62
N MET A 454 -10.67 -7.87 -10.26
CA MET A 454 -10.23 -9.05 -11.04
C MET A 454 -9.92 -10.28 -10.16
N SER A 455 -9.67 -10.08 -8.87
CA SER A 455 -9.47 -11.15 -7.89
C SER A 455 -10.76 -11.91 -7.58
N GLU A 456 -11.92 -11.40 -8.00
CA GLU A 456 -13.21 -12.05 -7.78
C GLU A 456 -13.48 -13.19 -8.77
N ASP A 457 -14.46 -14.02 -8.41
CA ASP A 457 -14.90 -15.11 -9.25
C ASP A 457 -15.37 -14.61 -10.62
N MET A 458 -15.03 -15.35 -11.67
CA MET A 458 -15.42 -15.01 -13.05
C MET A 458 -16.93 -14.84 -13.23
N GLU A 459 -17.74 -15.50 -12.40
CA GLU A 459 -19.20 -15.34 -12.40
C GLU A 459 -19.63 -13.93 -11.95
N ALA A 460 -18.97 -13.33 -10.95
CA ALA A 460 -19.23 -11.96 -10.52
C ALA A 460 -18.88 -10.95 -11.63
N ILE A 461 -17.75 -11.17 -12.32
CA ILE A 461 -17.33 -10.35 -13.45
C ILE A 461 -18.27 -10.51 -14.64
N ASP A 462 -18.68 -11.74 -14.95
CA ASP A 462 -19.54 -12.04 -16.10
C ASP A 462 -20.99 -11.61 -15.90
N SER A 463 -21.48 -11.59 -14.66
CA SER A 463 -22.82 -11.11 -14.31
C SER A 463 -22.92 -9.58 -14.17
N PHE A 464 -21.79 -8.86 -14.15
CA PHE A 464 -21.80 -7.40 -14.10
C PHE A 464 -22.22 -6.80 -15.44
N ASP A 465 -23.26 -5.95 -15.40
CA ASP A 465 -23.95 -5.41 -16.58
C ASP A 465 -24.03 -3.87 -16.63
N VAL A 466 -23.31 -3.17 -15.74
CA VAL A 466 -23.29 -1.70 -15.68
C VAL A 466 -21.98 -1.18 -16.25
N PHE A 467 -21.95 -0.87 -17.55
CA PHE A 467 -20.73 -0.40 -18.21
C PHE A 467 -20.65 1.13 -18.29
N PRO A 468 -19.54 1.75 -17.86
CA PRO A 468 -19.41 3.20 -17.90
C PRO A 468 -19.22 3.72 -19.33
N SER A 469 -19.66 4.95 -19.57
CA SER A 469 -19.45 5.65 -20.83
C SER A 469 -18.27 6.60 -20.79
N CYS A 470 -17.53 6.68 -21.89
CA CYS A 470 -16.41 7.60 -22.00
C CYS A 470 -16.86 9.06 -21.96
N ALA A 471 -16.30 9.85 -21.05
CA ALA A 471 -16.64 11.28 -20.91
C ALA A 471 -16.33 12.12 -22.17
N THR A 472 -15.39 11.67 -23.02
CA THR A 472 -14.98 12.42 -24.22
C THR A 472 -15.65 11.92 -25.49
N CYS A 473 -15.65 10.61 -25.74
CA CYS A 473 -16.18 10.06 -26.99
C CYS A 473 -17.62 9.54 -26.88
N GLY A 474 -18.19 9.51 -25.68
CA GLY A 474 -19.57 9.06 -25.41
C GLY A 474 -19.82 7.57 -25.66
N ARG A 475 -18.79 6.79 -26.02
CA ARG A 475 -18.93 5.35 -26.22
C ARG A 475 -18.95 4.64 -24.88
N GLU A 476 -19.94 3.78 -24.72
CA GLU A 476 -20.04 2.83 -23.62
C GLU A 476 -18.92 1.78 -23.73
N LEU A 477 -18.36 1.42 -22.58
CA LEU A 477 -17.34 0.38 -22.50
C LEU A 477 -17.96 -0.98 -22.86
N THR A 478 -17.34 -1.72 -23.77
CA THR A 478 -17.78 -3.10 -24.05
C THR A 478 -17.36 -4.01 -22.89
N ARG A 479 -18.02 -5.17 -22.72
CA ARG A 479 -17.60 -6.19 -21.74
C ARG A 479 -16.12 -6.57 -21.87
N ASP A 480 -15.62 -6.72 -23.09
CA ASP A 480 -14.20 -7.02 -23.33
C ASP A 480 -13.29 -5.84 -22.95
N GLY A 481 -13.73 -4.61 -23.19
CA GLY A 481 -13.04 -3.40 -22.74
C GLY A 481 -12.99 -3.30 -21.21
N PHE A 482 -14.09 -3.64 -20.54
CA PHE A 482 -14.18 -3.71 -19.08
C PHE A 482 -13.20 -4.76 -18.52
N LYS A 483 -13.23 -5.98 -19.05
CA LYS A 483 -12.27 -7.04 -18.67
C LYS A 483 -10.82 -6.64 -18.96
N ALA A 484 -10.56 -5.87 -20.02
CA ALA A 484 -9.22 -5.36 -20.31
C ALA A 484 -8.75 -4.37 -19.24
N CYS A 485 -9.59 -3.44 -18.80
CA CYS A 485 -9.29 -2.54 -17.69
C CYS A 485 -8.99 -3.31 -16.39
N LEU A 486 -9.83 -4.31 -16.05
CA LEU A 486 -9.60 -5.16 -14.87
C LEU A 486 -8.27 -5.92 -14.93
N ARG A 487 -7.85 -6.39 -16.12
CA ARG A 487 -6.53 -7.05 -16.29
C ARG A 487 -5.38 -6.08 -16.03
N ILE A 488 -5.51 -4.83 -16.47
CA ILE A 488 -4.50 -3.78 -16.23
C ILE A 488 -4.43 -3.47 -14.73
N GLU A 489 -5.58 -3.30 -14.09
CA GLU A 489 -5.69 -3.09 -12.65
C GLU A 489 -5.02 -4.21 -11.86
N SER A 490 -5.37 -5.47 -12.14
CA SER A 490 -4.75 -6.65 -11.52
C SER A 490 -3.24 -6.69 -11.71
N ARG A 491 -2.75 -6.42 -12.93
CA ARG A 491 -1.31 -6.39 -13.21
C ARG A 491 -0.60 -5.33 -12.37
N ILE A 492 -1.19 -4.15 -12.20
CA ILE A 492 -0.61 -3.09 -11.37
C ILE A 492 -0.67 -3.50 -9.89
N GLY A 493 -1.79 -4.08 -9.43
CA GLY A 493 -1.95 -4.60 -8.07
C GLY A 493 -0.85 -5.59 -7.69
N ASN A 494 -0.62 -6.61 -8.52
CA ASN A 494 0.43 -7.62 -8.27
C ASN A 494 1.84 -7.00 -8.22
N ILE A 495 2.10 -5.98 -9.04
CA ILE A 495 3.37 -5.25 -9.02
C ILE A 495 3.51 -4.46 -7.72
N LEU A 496 2.45 -3.76 -7.28
CA LEU A 496 2.44 -3.03 -6.02
C LEU A 496 2.69 -3.95 -4.84
N GLU A 497 1.99 -5.08 -4.75
CA GLU A 497 2.20 -6.09 -3.71
C GLU A 497 3.67 -6.55 -3.66
N SER A 498 4.27 -6.82 -4.82
CA SER A 498 5.70 -7.17 -4.92
C SER A 498 6.65 -6.05 -4.50
N LEU A 499 6.26 -4.78 -4.68
CA LEU A 499 7.05 -3.62 -4.29
C LEU A 499 6.88 -3.27 -2.81
N GLU A 500 5.67 -3.38 -2.27
CA GLU A 500 5.34 -3.14 -0.86
C GLU A 500 5.98 -4.19 0.06
N ALA A 501 6.17 -5.41 -0.43
CA ALA A 501 6.95 -6.44 0.26
C ALA A 501 8.46 -6.08 0.40
N LYS A 502 8.94 -5.06 -0.32
CA LYS A 502 10.33 -4.60 -0.25
C LYS A 502 10.40 -3.35 0.65
N PRO A 503 11.47 -3.18 1.46
CA PRO A 503 11.64 -2.01 2.31
C PRO A 503 12.13 -0.79 1.51
N ILE A 504 11.41 -0.43 0.44
CA ILE A 504 11.73 0.69 -0.44
C ILE A 504 11.51 1.99 0.33
N SER A 505 12.48 2.89 0.21
CA SER A 505 12.44 4.24 0.76
C SER A 505 13.25 5.18 -0.12
N ARG A 506 13.08 6.49 0.06
CA ARG A 506 13.94 7.54 -0.54
C ARG A 506 15.45 7.36 -0.33
N HIS A 507 15.87 6.46 0.57
CA HIS A 507 17.28 6.21 0.91
C HIS A 507 17.88 4.99 0.21
N ASN A 508 17.06 4.06 -0.27
CA ASN A 508 17.51 2.79 -0.86
C ASN A 508 16.72 2.42 -2.13
N ALA A 509 15.83 3.28 -2.63
CA ALA A 509 14.98 2.95 -3.78
C ALA A 509 15.78 2.48 -5.02
N GLY A 510 16.95 3.05 -5.29
CA GLY A 510 17.79 2.61 -6.41
C GLY A 510 18.50 1.25 -6.20
N GLU A 511 18.45 0.68 -4.99
CA GLU A 511 18.89 -0.70 -4.72
C GLU A 511 17.83 -1.72 -5.16
N PHE A 512 16.57 -1.32 -5.16
CA PHE A 512 15.43 -2.19 -5.47
C PHE A 512 14.81 -1.95 -6.85
N LEU A 513 15.03 -0.76 -7.42
CA LEU A 513 14.45 -0.33 -8.68
C LEU A 513 15.55 0.08 -9.66
N SER A 514 15.63 -0.62 -10.79
CA SER A 514 16.44 -0.23 -11.93
C SER A 514 15.75 0.89 -12.73
N SER A 515 16.54 1.66 -13.49
CA SER A 515 15.99 2.68 -14.39
C SER A 515 15.08 2.12 -15.49
N MET A 516 15.23 0.83 -15.81
CA MET A 516 14.37 0.14 -16.78
C MET A 516 13.02 -0.23 -16.14
N GLU A 517 13.03 -0.75 -14.91
CA GLU A 517 11.79 -1.01 -14.16
C GLU A 517 11.01 0.29 -13.94
N VAL A 518 11.68 1.38 -13.56
CA VAL A 518 11.04 2.70 -13.38
C VAL A 518 10.35 3.18 -14.66
N LYS A 519 10.98 3.01 -15.82
CA LYS A 519 10.36 3.32 -17.12
C LYS A 519 9.15 2.43 -17.38
N GLN A 520 9.20 1.15 -17.02
CA GLN A 520 8.08 0.23 -17.17
C GLN A 520 6.92 0.60 -16.22
N LEU A 521 7.20 0.89 -14.95
CA LEU A 521 6.21 1.32 -13.96
C LEU A 521 5.53 2.62 -14.39
N ARG A 522 6.30 3.60 -14.87
CA ARG A 522 5.75 4.85 -15.40
C ARG A 522 4.85 4.59 -16.60
N ARG A 523 5.28 3.74 -17.54
CA ARG A 523 4.43 3.34 -18.67
C ARG A 523 3.15 2.65 -18.20
N LEU A 524 3.24 1.73 -17.24
CA LEU A 524 2.07 1.02 -16.69
C LEU A 524 1.07 1.98 -16.04
N SER A 525 1.55 2.95 -15.24
CA SER A 525 0.68 4.00 -14.67
C SER A 525 -0.04 4.84 -15.73
N GLN A 526 0.49 4.91 -16.95
CA GLN A 526 -0.07 5.65 -18.09
C GLN A 526 -0.90 4.76 -19.03
N LEU A 527 -0.64 3.44 -19.11
CA LEU A 527 -1.11 2.53 -20.15
C LEU A 527 -2.54 2.00 -19.98
N GLY A 528 -3.34 2.57 -19.09
CA GLY A 528 -4.75 2.19 -19.00
C GLY A 528 -5.47 2.71 -17.78
N THR A 529 -4.76 3.06 -16.72
CA THR A 529 -5.35 3.54 -15.46
C THR A 529 -5.35 5.05 -15.32
N HIS A 530 -4.74 5.81 -16.24
CA HIS A 530 -4.48 7.25 -16.06
C HIS A 530 -3.75 7.52 -14.71
N ASP A 531 -3.31 8.74 -14.48
CA ASP A 531 -2.87 9.16 -13.14
C ASP A 531 -4.03 9.34 -12.14
N LYS A 532 -5.25 8.98 -12.55
CA LYS A 532 -6.50 9.14 -11.80
C LYS A 532 -6.97 7.87 -11.08
N HIS A 533 -6.22 6.77 -11.18
CA HIS A 533 -6.52 5.51 -10.50
C HIS A 533 -5.73 5.37 -9.19
N GLY A 534 -6.33 4.80 -8.15
CA GLY A 534 -5.70 4.62 -6.83
C GLY A 534 -4.39 3.82 -6.91
N LEU A 535 -4.40 2.69 -7.61
CA LEU A 535 -3.18 1.93 -7.85
C LEU A 535 -2.09 2.71 -8.61
N SER A 536 -2.45 3.53 -9.61
CA SER A 536 -1.49 4.41 -10.27
C SER A 536 -0.92 5.45 -9.30
N ALA A 537 -1.75 6.00 -8.43
CA ALA A 537 -1.33 6.96 -7.41
C ALA A 537 -0.34 6.34 -6.41
N LYS A 538 -0.60 5.11 -5.94
CA LYS A 538 0.34 4.35 -5.10
C LYS A 538 1.69 4.13 -5.81
N LEU A 539 1.66 3.74 -7.09
CA LEU A 539 2.88 3.62 -7.88
C LEU A 539 3.63 4.95 -8.01
N LEU A 540 2.93 6.05 -8.28
CA LEU A 540 3.53 7.39 -8.37
C LEU A 540 4.23 7.76 -7.06
N HIS A 541 3.64 7.43 -5.91
CA HIS A 541 4.25 7.67 -4.61
C HIS A 541 5.56 6.89 -4.43
N ILE A 542 5.62 5.62 -4.83
CA ILE A 542 6.88 4.84 -4.85
C ILE A 542 7.92 5.46 -5.81
N LEU A 543 7.48 5.98 -6.96
CA LEU A 543 8.36 6.64 -7.93
C LEU A 543 8.94 7.96 -7.42
N VAL A 544 8.24 8.66 -6.51
CA VAL A 544 8.80 9.86 -5.83
C VAL A 544 10.08 9.50 -5.10
N ASP A 545 10.07 8.42 -4.32
CA ASP A 545 11.22 7.96 -3.55
C ASP A 545 12.41 7.59 -4.44
N TYR A 546 12.15 6.94 -5.57
CA TYR A 546 13.16 6.65 -6.57
C TYR A 546 13.79 7.93 -7.15
N HIS A 547 12.97 8.89 -7.60
CA HIS A 547 13.48 10.11 -8.21
C HIS A 547 14.21 11.02 -7.20
N VAL A 548 13.81 11.02 -5.93
CA VAL A 548 14.54 11.69 -4.85
C VAL A 548 15.90 11.02 -4.61
N PHE A 549 15.95 9.68 -4.63
CA PHE A 549 17.19 8.92 -4.51
C PHE A 549 18.15 9.24 -5.66
N THR A 550 17.67 9.27 -6.91
CA THR A 550 18.48 9.56 -8.11
C THR A 550 18.75 11.04 -8.36
N LYS A 551 18.26 11.94 -7.49
CA LYS A 551 18.39 13.41 -7.62
C LYS A 551 17.66 13.99 -8.83
N GLU A 552 16.68 13.27 -9.37
CA GLU A 552 15.78 13.72 -10.43
C GLU A 552 14.61 14.50 -9.82
N TYR A 553 14.91 15.55 -9.06
CA TYR A 553 13.93 16.29 -8.25
C TYR A 553 12.74 16.84 -9.05
N SER A 554 12.96 17.29 -10.30
CA SER A 554 11.87 17.74 -11.16
C SER A 554 10.87 16.63 -11.50
N GLU A 555 11.33 15.39 -11.60
CA GLU A 555 10.47 14.23 -11.85
C GLU A 555 9.76 13.79 -10.55
N ALA A 556 10.45 13.84 -9.41
CA ALA A 556 9.83 13.61 -8.10
C ALA A 556 8.68 14.61 -7.84
N ILE A 557 8.90 15.91 -8.14
CA ILE A 557 7.88 16.95 -7.98
C ILE A 557 6.67 16.69 -8.89
N LYS A 558 6.88 16.27 -10.14
CA LYS A 558 5.77 15.91 -11.03
C LYS A 558 4.96 14.74 -10.47
N CYS A 559 5.62 13.67 -10.01
CA CYS A 559 4.93 12.52 -9.43
C CYS A 559 4.11 12.89 -8.19
N ILE A 560 4.68 13.67 -7.26
CA ILE A 560 3.96 14.08 -6.04
C ILE A 560 2.83 15.07 -6.34
N ASP A 561 3.00 15.97 -7.31
CA ASP A 561 1.93 16.88 -7.76
C ASP A 561 0.75 16.10 -8.31
N THR A 562 1.02 15.12 -9.17
CA THR A 562 0.00 14.24 -9.71
C THR A 562 -0.69 13.41 -8.61
N TYR A 563 0.04 12.94 -7.60
CA TYR A 563 -0.53 12.25 -6.44
C TYR A 563 -1.44 13.18 -5.60
N LEU A 564 -1.03 14.44 -5.39
CA LEU A 564 -1.82 15.43 -4.68
C LEU A 564 -3.12 15.77 -5.43
N ASP A 565 -3.05 15.93 -6.76
CA ASP A 565 -4.23 16.12 -7.62
C ASP A 565 -5.18 14.91 -7.54
N PHE A 566 -4.63 13.70 -7.48
CA PHE A 566 -5.41 12.48 -7.25
C PHE A 566 -6.13 12.54 -5.89
N CYS A 567 -5.43 12.87 -4.81
CA CYS A 567 -6.02 12.95 -3.46
C CYS A 567 -7.17 13.97 -3.40
N GLU A 568 -6.96 15.18 -3.93
CA GLU A 568 -7.97 16.25 -3.94
C GLU A 568 -9.24 15.86 -4.68
N ARG A 569 -9.09 15.07 -5.76
CA ARG A 569 -10.22 14.62 -6.57
C ARG A 569 -10.97 13.44 -5.96
N VAL A 570 -10.26 12.52 -5.32
CA VAL A 570 -10.83 11.27 -4.79
C VAL A 570 -11.49 11.46 -3.42
N TYR A 571 -10.99 12.42 -2.66
CA TYR A 571 -11.39 12.62 -1.28
C TYR A 571 -11.75 14.09 -1.05
N ASP A 572 -13.05 14.36 -0.94
CA ASP A 572 -13.58 15.70 -0.67
C ASP A 572 -13.39 16.05 0.80
N GLY A 573 -12.35 16.78 1.18
CA GLY A 573 -12.13 17.29 2.54
C GLY A 573 -10.71 17.04 3.06
N LEU A 574 -10.53 17.18 4.38
CA LEU A 574 -9.24 16.92 5.03
C LEU A 574 -8.90 15.43 4.94
N ASN A 575 -7.65 15.10 4.64
CA ASN A 575 -7.12 13.73 4.61
C ASN A 575 -5.63 13.75 5.00
N GLY A 576 -5.25 12.81 5.87
CA GLY A 576 -3.90 12.70 6.41
C GLY A 576 -2.88 12.36 5.33
N ALA A 577 -3.19 11.42 4.43
CA ALA A 577 -2.30 11.02 3.34
C ALA A 577 -1.95 12.20 2.42
N ARG A 578 -2.94 13.04 2.09
CA ARG A 578 -2.69 14.30 1.36
C ARG A 578 -1.83 15.28 2.15
N SER A 579 -2.07 15.42 3.46
CA SER A 579 -1.29 16.31 4.33
C SER A 579 0.18 15.88 4.39
N TRP A 580 0.45 14.58 4.52
CA TRP A 580 1.81 14.02 4.50
C TRP A 580 2.46 14.17 3.12
N ALA A 581 1.73 14.01 2.03
CA ALA A 581 2.23 14.26 0.68
C ALA A 581 2.61 15.73 0.44
N LEU A 582 1.86 16.68 1.02
CA LEU A 582 2.24 18.09 1.00
C LEU A 582 3.54 18.32 1.79
N GLU A 583 3.65 17.78 3.00
CA GLU A 583 4.90 17.84 3.77
C GLU A 583 6.09 17.27 2.97
N GLU A 584 5.90 16.12 2.34
CA GLU A 584 6.89 15.45 1.50
C GLU A 584 7.30 16.32 0.30
N LYS A 585 6.35 16.94 -0.40
CA LYS A 585 6.66 17.90 -1.47
C LYS A 585 7.50 19.07 -0.95
N GLY A 586 7.19 19.57 0.25
CA GLY A 586 8.01 20.59 0.93
C GLY A 586 9.44 20.10 1.14
N ASP A 587 9.61 18.89 1.66
CA ASP A 587 10.93 18.27 1.86
C ASP A 587 11.71 18.12 0.55
N ILE A 588 11.05 17.72 -0.54
CA ILE A 588 11.65 17.54 -1.87
C ILE A 588 12.12 18.89 -2.44
N LEU A 589 11.30 19.93 -2.36
CA LEU A 589 11.65 21.29 -2.80
C LEU A 589 12.87 21.83 -2.03
N LEU A 590 12.92 21.56 -0.72
CA LEU A 590 14.03 21.95 0.13
C LEU A 590 15.33 21.23 -0.23
N GLU A 591 15.25 19.93 -0.48
CA GLU A 591 16.38 19.13 -0.95
C GLU A 591 16.87 19.60 -2.32
N MET A 592 15.96 19.84 -3.26
CA MET A 592 16.27 20.33 -4.60
C MET A 592 17.05 21.65 -4.54
N ALA A 593 16.54 22.64 -3.81
CA ALA A 593 17.22 23.93 -3.64
C ALA A 593 18.61 23.77 -3.03
N THR A 594 18.73 22.88 -2.03
CA THR A 594 20.03 22.61 -1.39
C THR A 594 21.00 21.96 -2.37
N TYR A 595 20.53 21.00 -3.16
CA TYR A 595 21.34 20.27 -4.13
C TYR A 595 21.83 21.16 -5.28
N GLU A 596 20.96 22.03 -5.81
CA GLU A 596 21.32 22.99 -6.86
C GLU A 596 22.44 23.93 -6.39
N ILE A 597 22.32 24.48 -5.18
CA ILE A 597 23.37 25.32 -4.56
C ILE A 597 24.70 24.54 -4.41
N LEU A 598 24.64 23.25 -4.09
CA LEU A 598 25.83 22.41 -3.93
C LEU A 598 26.50 22.10 -5.28
N ILE A 599 25.72 21.78 -6.32
CA ILE A 599 26.24 21.48 -7.66
C ILE A 599 26.90 22.69 -8.30
N GLU A 600 26.24 23.86 -8.26
CA GLU A 600 26.80 25.10 -8.82
C GLU A 600 28.17 25.40 -8.23
N ARG A 601 28.38 25.04 -6.96
CA ARG A 601 29.63 25.30 -6.23
C ARG A 601 30.71 24.26 -6.46
N ASN A 602 30.38 22.97 -6.52
CA ASN A 602 31.36 21.90 -6.77
C ASN A 602 30.69 20.58 -7.21
N SER A 603 30.38 20.49 -8.51
CA SER A 603 29.64 19.36 -9.10
C SER A 603 30.23 17.98 -8.84
N SER A 604 31.55 17.84 -8.71
CA SER A 604 32.20 16.54 -8.51
C SER A 604 32.23 16.08 -7.06
N LYS A 605 32.19 17.00 -6.09
CA LYS A 605 32.26 16.67 -4.66
C LYS A 605 30.92 16.24 -4.08
N PHE A 606 29.82 16.84 -4.56
CA PHE A 606 28.51 16.70 -3.94
C PHE A 606 27.56 15.75 -4.66
N SER A 607 27.93 15.23 -5.84
CA SER A 607 27.11 14.29 -6.60
C SER A 607 26.89 12.94 -5.90
N SER A 608 27.78 12.55 -4.97
CA SER A 608 27.68 11.30 -4.20
C SER A 608 26.93 11.42 -2.87
N PHE A 609 26.41 12.61 -2.53
CA PHE A 609 25.75 12.82 -1.24
C PHE A 609 24.35 12.21 -1.22
N SER A 610 24.06 11.45 -0.17
CA SER A 610 22.71 10.92 0.07
C SER A 610 21.71 12.03 0.37
N SER A 611 20.42 11.78 0.12
CA SER A 611 19.31 12.71 0.48
C SER A 611 19.35 13.11 1.95
N GLN A 612 19.65 12.15 2.84
CA GLN A 612 19.79 12.44 4.28
C GLN A 612 20.96 13.39 4.57
N SER A 613 22.07 13.27 3.85
CA SER A 613 23.23 14.16 3.99
C SER A 613 22.88 15.58 3.57
N ILE A 614 22.17 15.73 2.44
CA ILE A 614 21.69 17.03 1.93
C ILE A 614 20.75 17.69 2.94
N ARG A 615 19.75 16.94 3.46
CA ARG A 615 18.84 17.44 4.51
C ARG A 615 19.59 17.86 5.76
N ARG A 616 20.54 17.03 6.22
CA ARG A 616 21.31 17.35 7.42
C ARG A 616 22.14 18.61 7.24
N MET A 617 22.74 18.81 6.07
CA MET A 617 23.45 20.05 5.74
C MET A 617 22.52 21.25 5.79
N PHE A 618 21.31 21.13 5.21
CA PHE A 618 20.34 22.22 5.25
C PHE A 618 19.88 22.51 6.67
N PHE A 619 19.40 21.54 7.46
CA PHE A 619 18.83 21.82 8.79
C PHE A 619 19.89 22.12 9.85
N TYR A 620 20.97 21.35 9.91
CA TYR A 620 21.97 21.44 10.99
C TYR A 620 23.15 22.37 10.69
N GLY A 621 23.19 23.00 9.50
CA GLY A 621 24.12 24.11 9.24
C GLY A 621 25.59 23.72 9.37
N THR A 622 25.98 22.53 8.93
CA THR A 622 27.38 22.05 8.95
C THR A 622 28.32 22.80 8.02
N PHE A 623 27.89 23.91 7.43
CA PHE A 623 28.81 24.88 6.85
C PHE A 623 29.47 25.68 7.98
N ALA A 624 30.71 25.34 8.30
CA ALA A 624 31.54 26.17 9.17
C ALA A 624 31.50 27.64 8.66
N GLY A 625 31.21 28.59 9.54
CA GLY A 625 30.94 30.00 9.18
C GLY A 625 32.07 30.73 8.42
N ASP A 626 33.27 30.14 8.35
CA ASP A 626 34.39 30.66 7.59
C ASP A 626 34.38 30.24 6.11
N GLU A 627 33.71 29.13 5.75
CA GLU A 627 33.48 28.78 4.35
C GLU A 627 32.41 29.69 3.73
N ILE A 628 31.31 29.96 4.45
CA ILE A 628 30.23 30.87 4.00
C ILE A 628 30.76 32.30 3.75
N ARG A 629 31.63 32.81 4.61
CA ARG A 629 32.21 34.16 4.45
C ARG A 629 33.18 34.27 3.28
N LYS A 630 33.93 33.20 2.96
CA LYS A 630 34.77 33.14 1.75
C LYS A 630 33.94 33.00 0.46
N LEU A 631 32.73 32.43 0.56
CA LEU A 631 31.80 32.24 -0.57
C LEU A 631 31.03 33.51 -0.98
N ALA A 632 30.82 34.48 -0.08
CA ALA A 632 29.98 35.66 -0.36
C ALA A 632 30.64 36.76 -1.22
N SER A 633 31.93 36.65 -1.52
CA SER A 633 32.74 37.73 -2.11
C SER A 633 32.89 37.70 -3.64
N SER A 634 32.45 36.66 -4.34
CA SER A 634 32.55 36.57 -5.81
C SER A 634 31.18 36.50 -6.51
N LEU A 635 30.99 37.39 -7.49
CA LEU A 635 29.89 37.53 -8.46
C LEU A 635 28.53 38.10 -7.98
N ILE A 636 28.09 39.14 -8.71
CA ILE A 636 26.85 39.91 -8.49
C ILE A 636 25.69 39.39 -9.37
N LEU A 637 25.99 38.73 -10.49
CA LEU A 637 24.99 38.14 -11.41
C LEU A 637 24.46 36.78 -10.93
N GLU A 638 25.33 35.97 -10.31
CA GLU A 638 24.96 34.73 -9.63
C GLU A 638 24.00 35.01 -8.47
N LYS A 639 24.23 36.09 -7.71
CA LYS A 639 23.34 36.52 -6.62
C LYS A 639 21.93 36.92 -7.07
N LEU A 640 21.77 37.40 -8.31
CA LEU A 640 20.45 37.77 -8.85
C LEU A 640 19.66 36.53 -9.33
N PHE A 641 20.32 35.57 -9.97
CA PHE A 641 19.67 34.34 -10.43
C PHE A 641 19.37 33.39 -9.26
N VAL A 642 20.35 33.17 -8.37
CA VAL A 642 20.15 32.45 -7.12
C VAL A 642 19.12 33.16 -6.24
N GLY A 643 19.10 34.50 -6.22
CA GLY A 643 18.09 35.27 -5.50
C GLY A 643 16.67 35.09 -6.04
N LEU A 644 16.50 35.04 -7.36
CA LEU A 644 15.19 34.82 -7.98
C LEU A 644 14.71 33.36 -7.85
N LEU A 645 15.60 32.40 -8.07
CA LEU A 645 15.30 30.98 -7.89
C LEU A 645 14.99 30.68 -6.42
N ALA A 646 15.79 31.21 -5.49
CA ALA A 646 15.51 31.13 -4.06
C ALA A 646 14.18 31.79 -3.72
N PHE A 647 13.80 32.91 -4.36
CA PHE A 647 12.52 33.55 -4.11
C PHE A 647 11.32 32.73 -4.59
N VAL A 648 11.39 32.14 -5.79
CA VAL A 648 10.31 31.30 -6.34
C VAL A 648 10.19 30.01 -5.55
N VAL A 649 11.30 29.32 -5.29
CA VAL A 649 11.29 28.10 -4.48
C VAL A 649 10.83 28.42 -3.06
N LYS A 650 11.21 29.57 -2.50
CA LYS A 650 10.73 30.04 -1.19
C LYS A 650 9.21 30.20 -1.14
N ALA A 651 8.61 30.84 -2.14
CA ALA A 651 7.17 31.03 -2.17
C ALA A 651 6.43 29.68 -2.23
N CYS A 652 6.86 28.77 -3.12
CA CYS A 652 6.26 27.44 -3.26
C CYS A 652 6.48 26.56 -2.03
N LEU A 653 7.69 26.59 -1.45
CA LEU A 653 8.05 25.82 -0.25
C LEU A 653 7.20 26.22 0.95
N PHE A 654 7.08 27.53 1.21
CA PHE A 654 6.28 28.00 2.33
C PHE A 654 4.81 27.70 2.15
N GLN A 655 4.26 27.97 0.96
CA GLN A 655 2.87 27.65 0.68
C GLN A 655 2.57 26.16 0.88
N THR A 656 3.50 25.28 0.52
CA THR A 656 3.32 23.83 0.67
C THR A 656 3.34 23.42 2.14
N TYR A 657 4.35 23.84 2.92
CA TYR A 657 4.40 23.51 4.34
C TYR A 657 3.31 24.19 5.17
N GLU A 658 2.94 25.44 4.86
CA GLU A 658 1.84 26.14 5.54
C GLU A 658 0.53 25.40 5.30
N LYS A 659 0.25 25.00 4.06
CA LYS A 659 -0.94 24.19 3.73
C LYS A 659 -0.93 22.84 4.48
N ALA A 660 0.21 22.13 4.51
CA ALA A 660 0.34 20.90 5.28
C ALA A 660 0.12 21.13 6.79
N ALA A 661 0.72 22.18 7.35
CA ALA A 661 0.59 22.52 8.76
C ALA A 661 -0.86 22.86 9.12
N ASP A 662 -1.54 23.66 8.29
CA ASP A 662 -2.93 24.04 8.51
C ASP A 662 -3.85 22.81 8.50
N GLU A 663 -3.67 21.90 7.55
CA GLU A 663 -4.45 20.66 7.47
C GLU A 663 -4.17 19.71 8.63
N LEU A 664 -2.90 19.49 8.97
CA LEU A 664 -2.49 18.66 10.12
C LEU A 664 -2.96 19.26 11.45
N LYS A 665 -2.96 20.59 11.58
CA LYS A 665 -3.51 21.28 12.75
C LYS A 665 -5.00 21.06 12.88
N LEU A 666 -5.75 21.13 11.79
CA LEU A 666 -7.19 20.86 11.80
C LEU A 666 -7.46 19.40 12.16
N LEU A 667 -6.77 18.45 11.54
CA LEU A 667 -6.92 17.01 11.80
C LEU A 667 -6.49 16.62 13.22
N PHE A 668 -5.27 16.97 13.61
CA PHE A 668 -4.61 16.39 14.79
C PHE A 668 -4.31 17.39 15.91
N GLY A 669 -4.52 18.68 15.68
CA GLY A 669 -4.27 19.74 16.67
C GLY A 669 -2.82 20.24 16.69
N ASP A 670 -2.59 21.27 17.49
CA ASP A 670 -1.31 22.00 17.51
C ASP A 670 -0.18 21.21 18.18
N TRP A 671 -0.54 20.33 19.12
CA TRP A 671 0.40 19.51 19.90
C TRP A 671 0.84 18.25 19.17
N HIS A 672 0.18 17.87 18.07
CA HIS A 672 0.50 16.62 17.42
C HIS A 672 1.90 16.65 16.83
N GLU A 673 2.59 15.51 16.89
CA GLU A 673 3.99 15.41 16.48
C GLU A 673 4.16 15.79 15.00
N TYR A 674 3.24 15.40 14.12
CA TYR A 674 3.28 15.78 12.70
C TYR A 674 3.18 17.30 12.50
N HIS A 675 2.19 17.96 13.12
CA HIS A 675 2.06 19.42 13.03
C HIS A 675 3.30 20.11 13.58
N THR A 676 3.77 19.70 14.76
CA THR A 676 4.95 20.29 15.40
C THR A 676 6.20 20.14 14.52
N LYS A 677 6.42 18.96 13.92
CA LYS A 677 7.52 18.71 12.99
C LYS A 677 7.45 19.61 11.76
N VAL A 678 6.28 19.73 11.13
CA VAL A 678 6.09 20.61 9.97
C VAL A 678 6.29 22.08 10.35
N HIS A 679 5.72 22.52 11.47
CA HIS A 679 5.85 23.88 11.95
C HIS A 679 7.31 24.23 12.29
N GLU A 680 8.05 23.31 12.92
CA GLU A 680 9.49 23.47 13.13
C GLU A 680 10.26 23.58 11.81
N LYS A 681 9.90 22.81 10.78
CA LYS A 681 10.50 22.93 9.44
C LYS A 681 10.24 24.32 8.86
N ILE A 682 9.02 24.86 8.99
CA ILE A 682 8.68 26.24 8.60
C ILE A 682 9.57 27.24 9.33
N ILE A 683 9.66 27.19 10.66
CA ILE A 683 10.48 28.11 11.46
C ILE A 683 11.96 28.01 11.06
N LYS A 684 12.49 26.79 10.91
CA LYS A 684 13.89 26.57 10.51
C LYS A 684 14.16 27.12 9.10
N ALA A 685 13.23 26.93 8.17
CA ALA A 685 13.30 27.51 6.83
C ALA A 685 13.26 29.04 6.88
N GLN A 686 12.33 29.65 7.63
CA GLN A 686 12.23 31.11 7.79
C GLN A 686 13.51 31.72 8.37
N ARG A 687 14.06 31.12 9.43
CA ARG A 687 15.30 31.61 10.06
C ARG A 687 16.49 31.57 9.12
N LYS A 688 16.68 30.46 8.37
CA LYS A 688 17.80 30.34 7.42
C LYS A 688 17.65 31.31 6.26
N LEU A 689 16.43 31.52 5.77
CA LEU A 689 16.12 32.48 4.71
C LEU A 689 16.23 33.94 5.14
N ALA A 690 16.09 34.25 6.43
CA ALA A 690 16.34 35.59 6.97
C ALA A 690 17.85 35.88 7.12
N LEU A 691 18.67 34.83 7.23
CA LEU A 691 20.13 34.93 7.38
C LEU A 691 20.88 34.97 6.04
N SER A 692 20.28 34.41 4.97
CA SER A 692 20.79 34.44 3.58
C SER A 692 20.43 35.75 2.88
#